data_AF-A0A3D4M747-F1
#
_entry.id   AF-A0A3D4M747-F1
#
_cell.length_a   1.000
_cell.length_b   1.000
_cell.length_c   1.000
_cell.angle_alpha   90.00
_cell.angle_beta   90.00
_cell.angle_gamma   90.00
#
_symmetry.space_group_name_H-M   'P 1'
#
loop_
_entity.id
_entity.type
_entity.pdbx_description
1 polymer ?
#
loop_
_entity_poly.entity_id
_entity_poly.type
_entity_poly.pdbx_seq_one_letter_code
_entity_poly.pdbx_strand_id
1 'polypeptide(L)'
;MNPNTILPIDISELGSNESGDFVIYLEILTKNKWYRRAIRIKRIPPVPAADETIHDFYVPNACSFNAPKGFGEAEVYILYSNLVKKANKTITRPLILVEGYDPSSMDYGSIKWGTFSTGKSYNEFGEEVYQQLLLMPQLLAQLTGLDYDIVIVNFKTSSLNLETNAATLAKIIQWTKYRTQGNEGVTLMGASMGGIVSQIAMNLLDKSDCKTCVETFVSYDAPYHGANIPMGIQESAKYFYESLAKAELQYVFKLNVPAAKELLYEHVNQNTERQAWLTTFSQMNKKLATFNVCLASSSNTSIMNGINDGDELLFFKVKAKVGKKTFTDFHVYSANRFDHLVMSAKFPSSYAGGIPRYFASKTAFYFPNSYNYDGLPGSVSNFIGEMHDELEKEAANIKFKYLMDIDGPGMPKGRNHSFVPTISAMDYSINNPLVNLTNIDWETPHISRPFDMVFFASQNDFHVLISNEQINNLVKILEQKINSYIDLSVLPYNNYTTFNFGQRDFSSFGSISIHSGGQLNFNNAILVNYGNVVSDPLADISKIYARSSSCNAHVNCEANGSIVLGGTKPNGDQLTAEVEFRKGSILELQSDAVLRVRDGSTLIIDEGALLIIHPGAQIILEGENAVLELRGKVRLENDAVFSFTKGAAAKGGFVRFNYKEDAADNFELMGPNCKINLTGETYFADKIVEIEGNTKLILPNFTIPTGLQLAEFKLKDGVVAYTGDGSIDVYCPTRFDNVDFEQVGDQVATAVITHGQASLSIENCIFKSLILGIKALNNDLGSDLLIKNNRFFQCASGVETYGRKTTLDGNEFSNCGFGLLIDGTTDVVLQGTDFIYNFVGLETSGTNTHVRAEGCWFLRNEYGISDFNETKFTFSCTPFEQNNVGVFTNGKVNMSPNYVFPGQTLGGENNTFFQNQTALQLDLAELHLKNGQNNFTVGTSGQVPNFMMGSLVHSTMYLPNNILDVSGNYFDNVPSGGISAANGTLYNLLAFGGSGANGAIVTLNGVLLNSINTTCFSLIRNYPDNKAELVLDPEEYTHTGHVRLEDLKAYPNPTEDIIILEGKTEMLSNRTIVLYDLSGKEIHRTTWTLLPGLNRTQLNLRELADPGVYLIKIMDESGDYQAVRISLTY
;
A
#
# COMPACT_ATOMS: atom_id res chain seq x y z
N MET A 1 65.17 -8.72 -33.01
CA MET A 1 66.02 -9.94 -33.01
C MET A 1 65.09 -11.14 -32.96
N ASN A 2 65.48 -12.25 -33.60
CA ASN A 2 64.68 -13.46 -33.84
C ASN A 2 64.02 -14.02 -32.55
N PRO A 3 62.74 -14.48 -32.54
CA PRO A 3 62.02 -14.88 -31.31
C PRO A 3 62.37 -16.28 -30.75
N ASN A 4 63.15 -17.09 -31.46
CA ASN A 4 63.27 -18.53 -31.17
C ASN A 4 64.62 -18.98 -30.61
N THR A 5 65.20 -18.25 -29.66
CA THR A 5 66.40 -18.74 -28.94
C THR A 5 66.17 -18.63 -27.44
N ILE A 6 65.66 -19.71 -26.84
CA ILE A 6 65.66 -19.89 -25.38
C ILE A 6 67.11 -20.19 -25.00
N LEU A 7 67.78 -19.21 -24.40
CA LEU A 7 69.04 -19.46 -23.70
C LEU A 7 68.72 -20.14 -22.36
N PRO A 8 69.50 -21.14 -21.92
CA PRO A 8 69.30 -21.78 -20.62
C PRO A 8 69.48 -20.73 -19.52
N ILE A 9 68.47 -20.61 -18.65
CA ILE A 9 68.53 -19.80 -17.43
C ILE A 9 69.35 -20.59 -16.42
N ASP A 10 70.55 -20.13 -16.09
CA ASP A 10 71.36 -20.71 -15.02
C ASP A 10 70.98 -20.05 -13.69
N ILE A 11 70.35 -20.80 -12.79
CA ILE A 11 69.94 -20.35 -11.46
C ILE A 11 71.07 -20.68 -10.50
N SER A 12 72.09 -19.82 -10.43
CA SER A 12 73.19 -19.95 -9.47
C SER A 12 73.14 -18.83 -8.43
N GLU A 13 73.19 -19.23 -7.15
CA GLU A 13 73.12 -18.43 -5.91
C GLU A 13 71.72 -18.02 -5.43
N LEU A 14 71.11 -18.90 -4.62
CA LEU A 14 70.01 -18.57 -3.71
C LEU A 14 70.60 -18.17 -2.35
N GLY A 15 70.57 -16.87 -2.04
CA GLY A 15 70.78 -16.37 -0.68
C GLY A 15 69.45 -15.97 -0.07
N SER A 16 69.02 -16.62 1.02
CA SER A 16 67.85 -16.19 1.81
C SER A 16 68.26 -15.09 2.78
N ASN A 17 67.50 -14.00 2.83
CA ASN A 17 67.53 -13.06 3.94
C ASN A 17 66.66 -13.56 5.11
N GLU A 18 66.77 -12.93 6.28
CA GLU A 18 66.02 -13.30 7.50
C GLU A 18 64.48 -13.25 7.34
N SER A 19 63.96 -12.63 6.27
CA SER A 19 62.53 -12.60 5.91
C SER A 19 62.05 -13.76 5.02
N GLY A 20 62.95 -14.60 4.50
CA GLY A 20 62.60 -15.75 3.65
C GLY A 20 62.25 -15.39 2.20
N ASP A 21 62.61 -14.20 1.74
CA ASP A 21 62.50 -13.80 0.33
C ASP A 21 63.65 -14.38 -0.49
N PHE A 22 63.37 -14.78 -1.73
CA PHE A 22 64.40 -15.27 -2.64
C PHE A 22 64.81 -14.16 -3.61
N VAL A 23 66.12 -14.01 -3.85
CA VAL A 23 66.63 -13.19 -4.95
C VAL A 23 67.16 -14.12 -6.01
N ILE A 24 66.54 -14.13 -7.19
CA ILE A 24 67.06 -14.81 -8.37
C ILE A 24 67.78 -13.78 -9.24
N TYR A 25 69.00 -14.08 -9.66
CA TYR A 25 69.70 -13.27 -10.65
C TYR A 25 69.40 -13.81 -12.05
N LEU A 26 68.72 -13.01 -12.86
CA LEU A 26 68.46 -13.33 -14.25
C LEU A 26 69.55 -12.69 -15.10
N GLU A 27 70.37 -13.52 -15.74
CA GLU A 27 71.47 -13.08 -16.61
C GLU A 27 71.14 -13.35 -18.07
N ILE A 28 71.20 -12.30 -18.90
CA ILE A 28 70.94 -12.40 -20.34
C ILE A 28 72.16 -11.86 -21.08
N LEU A 29 72.70 -12.66 -22.00
CA LEU A 29 73.78 -12.26 -22.89
C LEU A 29 73.20 -11.69 -24.19
N THR A 30 73.42 -10.41 -24.47
CA THR A 30 73.05 -9.80 -25.76
C THR A 30 74.21 -8.99 -26.32
N LYS A 31 74.54 -9.18 -27.61
CA LYS A 31 75.64 -8.48 -28.30
C LYS A 31 76.98 -8.51 -27.53
N ASN A 32 77.38 -9.68 -27.03
CA ASN A 32 78.61 -9.89 -26.24
C ASN A 32 78.70 -9.06 -24.92
N LYS A 33 77.56 -8.64 -24.37
CA LYS A 33 77.47 -8.03 -23.03
C LYS A 33 76.49 -8.80 -22.16
N TRP A 34 76.93 -9.14 -20.95
CA TRP A 34 76.09 -9.70 -19.91
C TRP A 34 75.25 -8.62 -19.26
N TYR A 35 73.95 -8.87 -19.15
CA TYR A 35 73.00 -8.05 -18.41
C TYR A 35 72.46 -8.90 -17.26
N ARG A 36 72.78 -8.51 -16.02
CA ARG A 36 72.26 -9.15 -14.80
C ARG A 36 71.13 -8.29 -14.24
N ARG A 37 69.98 -8.90 -13.91
CA ARG A 37 68.90 -8.26 -13.15
C ARG A 37 68.54 -9.14 -11.95
N ALA A 38 68.50 -8.56 -10.76
CA ALA A 38 67.96 -9.23 -9.58
C ALA A 38 66.42 -9.23 -9.65
N ILE A 39 65.81 -10.39 -9.48
CA ILE A 39 64.38 -10.60 -9.35
C ILE A 39 64.13 -11.04 -7.91
N ARG A 40 63.37 -10.23 -7.16
CA ARG A 40 62.91 -10.61 -5.83
C ARG A 40 61.64 -11.42 -5.97
N ILE A 41 61.64 -12.62 -5.44
CA ILE A 41 60.45 -13.46 -5.27
C ILE A 41 60.09 -13.40 -3.79
N LYS A 42 58.98 -12.73 -3.49
CA LYS A 42 58.41 -12.75 -2.15
C LYS A 42 57.80 -14.11 -1.87
N ARG A 43 58.13 -14.71 -0.73
CA ARG A 43 57.50 -15.95 -0.29
C ARG A 43 56.13 -15.62 0.30
N ILE A 44 55.06 -15.96 -0.42
CA ILE A 44 53.70 -15.86 0.12
C ILE A 44 53.51 -17.01 1.14
N PRO A 45 52.98 -16.75 2.35
CA PRO A 45 52.64 -17.79 3.31
C PRO A 45 51.67 -18.82 2.68
N PRO A 46 51.68 -20.10 3.12
CA PRO A 46 50.70 -21.06 2.65
C PRO A 46 49.28 -20.56 2.98
N VAL A 47 48.49 -20.33 1.95
CA VAL A 47 47.07 -19.93 2.05
C VAL A 47 46.24 -21.21 2.28
N PRO A 48 45.45 -21.30 3.37
CA PRO A 48 44.54 -22.42 3.55
C PRO A 48 43.51 -22.44 2.43
N ALA A 49 43.08 -23.61 1.95
CA ALA A 49 42.03 -23.69 0.94
C ALA A 49 40.66 -23.33 1.54
N ALA A 50 39.76 -22.77 0.73
CA ALA A 50 38.35 -22.67 1.08
C ALA A 50 37.76 -24.08 1.29
N ASP A 51 36.66 -24.19 2.05
CA ASP A 51 36.02 -25.50 2.21
C ASP A 51 35.39 -25.95 0.89
N GLU A 52 34.74 -25.01 0.18
CA GLU A 52 34.26 -25.17 -1.20
C GLU A 52 34.44 -23.88 -2.00
N THR A 53 34.61 -24.04 -3.31
CA THR A 53 34.60 -22.97 -4.31
C THR A 53 33.60 -23.32 -5.40
N ILE A 54 32.69 -22.40 -5.72
CA ILE A 54 31.56 -22.62 -6.64
C ILE A 54 31.55 -21.55 -7.74
N HIS A 55 31.30 -21.97 -8.98
CA HIS A 55 31.22 -21.09 -10.15
C HIS A 55 29.88 -21.15 -10.90
N ASP A 56 29.02 -22.13 -10.58
CA ASP A 56 27.72 -22.33 -11.21
C ASP A 56 26.62 -22.32 -10.15
N PHE A 57 25.63 -21.45 -10.34
CA PHE A 57 24.56 -21.14 -9.40
C PHE A 57 23.20 -21.64 -9.90
N TYR A 58 23.18 -22.84 -10.49
CA TYR A 58 21.97 -23.46 -10.99
C TYR A 58 20.99 -23.82 -9.87
N VAL A 59 19.73 -23.37 -10.02
CA VAL A 59 18.59 -23.74 -9.17
C VAL A 59 17.49 -24.31 -10.07
N PRO A 60 17.07 -25.57 -9.87
CA PRO A 60 15.93 -26.13 -10.59
C PRO A 60 14.67 -25.30 -10.31
N ASN A 61 13.93 -24.94 -11.36
CA ASN A 61 12.69 -24.14 -11.25
C ASN A 61 12.89 -22.83 -10.44
N ALA A 62 14.05 -22.18 -10.59
CA ALA A 62 14.30 -20.89 -9.96
C ALA A 62 13.19 -19.89 -10.28
N CYS A 63 12.83 -19.06 -9.30
CA CYS A 63 11.92 -17.96 -9.56
C CYS A 63 12.55 -16.97 -10.55
N SER A 64 11.78 -16.57 -11.55
CA SER A 64 12.19 -15.61 -12.57
C SER A 64 12.04 -14.18 -12.08
N PHE A 65 13.08 -13.37 -12.26
CA PHE A 65 13.07 -11.93 -12.04
C PHE A 65 13.64 -11.20 -13.26
N ASN A 66 13.20 -9.96 -13.47
CA ASN A 66 13.69 -9.16 -14.60
C ASN A 66 15.13 -8.67 -14.34
N ALA A 67 16.05 -8.93 -15.26
CA ALA A 67 17.44 -8.47 -15.20
C ALA A 67 17.78 -7.62 -16.45
N PRO A 68 17.42 -6.31 -16.47
CA PRO A 68 17.47 -5.48 -17.67
C PRO A 68 18.85 -5.37 -18.33
N LYS A 69 19.91 -5.44 -17.51
CA LYS A 69 21.32 -5.36 -17.94
C LYS A 69 22.02 -6.72 -17.99
N GLY A 70 21.26 -7.81 -17.91
CA GLY A 70 21.79 -9.18 -17.92
C GLY A 70 22.53 -9.57 -16.64
N PHE A 71 23.26 -10.68 -16.71
CA PHE A 71 24.02 -11.26 -15.60
C PHE A 71 25.51 -11.17 -15.86
N GLY A 72 26.28 -10.96 -14.79
CA GLY A 72 27.74 -11.14 -14.76
C GLY A 72 28.12 -12.56 -14.35
N GLU A 73 29.40 -12.74 -14.02
CA GLU A 73 29.97 -13.98 -13.49
C GLU A 73 30.54 -13.73 -12.08
N ALA A 74 30.51 -14.76 -11.23
CA ALA A 74 31.07 -14.71 -9.89
C ALA A 74 31.65 -16.07 -9.47
N GLU A 75 32.56 -16.04 -8.51
CA GLU A 75 33.06 -17.19 -7.76
C GLU A 75 32.56 -17.04 -6.32
N VAL A 76 32.11 -18.14 -5.73
CA VAL A 76 31.64 -18.19 -4.33
C VAL A 76 32.54 -19.10 -3.52
N TYR A 77 33.06 -18.58 -2.41
CA TYR A 77 33.78 -19.38 -1.42
C TYR A 77 32.85 -19.72 -0.24
N ILE A 78 32.91 -20.95 0.23
CA ILE A 78 32.18 -21.38 1.43
C ILE A 78 33.15 -21.69 2.55
N LEU A 79 32.84 -21.18 3.73
CA LEU A 79 33.44 -21.58 5.00
C LEU A 79 32.32 -22.11 5.91
N TYR A 80 32.37 -23.40 6.22
CA TYR A 80 31.38 -24.01 7.11
C TYR A 80 31.69 -23.70 8.57
N SER A 81 30.65 -23.46 9.35
CA SER A 81 30.80 -23.14 10.78
C SER A 81 31.49 -24.23 11.60
N ASN A 82 31.37 -25.50 11.19
CA ASN A 82 32.01 -26.62 11.88
C ASN A 82 32.37 -27.80 10.96
N LEU A 83 33.18 -28.73 11.49
CA LEU A 83 33.70 -29.88 10.73
C LEU A 83 32.61 -30.87 10.26
N VAL A 84 31.48 -30.98 10.98
CA VAL A 84 30.38 -31.87 10.60
C VAL A 84 29.65 -31.31 9.39
N LYS A 85 29.30 -30.02 9.42
CA LYS A 85 28.69 -29.32 8.28
C LYS A 85 29.63 -29.31 7.07
N LYS A 86 30.93 -29.12 7.29
CA LYS A 86 31.96 -29.26 6.24
C LYS A 86 31.99 -30.64 5.60
N ALA A 87 32.01 -31.71 6.41
CA ALA A 87 32.05 -33.08 5.90
C ALA A 87 30.79 -33.43 5.07
N ASN A 88 29.64 -32.91 5.49
CA ASN A 88 28.35 -33.15 4.85
C ASN A 88 27.96 -32.09 3.80
N LYS A 89 28.81 -31.08 3.57
CA LYS A 89 28.55 -29.96 2.65
C LYS A 89 27.20 -29.28 2.88
N THR A 90 26.82 -29.14 4.15
CA THR A 90 25.49 -28.73 4.58
C THR A 90 25.49 -27.30 5.08
N ILE A 91 24.68 -26.43 4.45
CA ILE A 91 24.41 -25.08 4.90
C ILE A 91 23.15 -25.10 5.75
N THR A 92 23.18 -24.46 6.91
CA THR A 92 22.03 -24.41 7.84
C THR A 92 21.68 -22.98 8.23
N ARG A 93 22.68 -22.11 8.40
CA ARG A 93 22.47 -20.70 8.74
C ARG A 93 23.39 -19.82 7.90
N PRO A 94 22.95 -19.45 6.68
CA PRO A 94 23.81 -18.77 5.72
C PRO A 94 24.05 -17.30 6.07
N LEU A 95 25.32 -16.89 6.01
CA LEU A 95 25.72 -15.48 5.93
C LEU A 95 26.41 -15.24 4.59
N ILE A 96 25.80 -14.44 3.71
CA ILE A 96 26.39 -14.06 2.43
C ILE A 96 27.19 -12.77 2.62
N LEU A 97 28.50 -12.83 2.41
CA LEU A 97 29.39 -11.67 2.40
C LEU A 97 29.64 -11.24 0.95
N VAL A 98 29.21 -10.04 0.58
CA VAL A 98 29.34 -9.50 -0.78
C VAL A 98 30.46 -8.48 -0.82
N GLU A 99 31.44 -8.72 -1.69
CA GLU A 99 32.55 -7.80 -1.88
C GLU A 99 32.13 -6.45 -2.51
N GLY A 100 33.06 -5.50 -2.45
CA GLY A 100 32.88 -4.15 -2.97
C GLY A 100 33.49 -3.93 -4.36
N TYR A 101 33.81 -2.67 -4.62
CA TYR A 101 34.51 -2.26 -5.83
C TYR A 101 36.00 -2.63 -5.76
N ASP A 102 36.45 -3.57 -6.59
CA ASP A 102 37.85 -4.03 -6.67
C ASP A 102 38.34 -4.05 -8.13
N PRO A 103 38.58 -2.87 -8.73
CA PRO A 103 38.94 -2.78 -10.13
C PRO A 103 40.36 -3.33 -10.38
N SER A 104 40.43 -4.36 -11.23
CA SER A 104 41.69 -5.04 -11.58
C SER A 104 41.69 -5.46 -13.05
N SER A 105 42.89 -5.58 -13.61
CA SER A 105 43.14 -6.24 -14.90
C SER A 105 42.96 -7.77 -14.83
N MET A 106 42.94 -8.33 -13.60
CA MET A 106 42.80 -9.75 -13.32
C MET A 106 41.34 -10.14 -13.11
N ASP A 107 40.96 -11.32 -13.62
CA ASP A 107 39.70 -11.98 -13.24
C ASP A 107 39.67 -12.16 -11.70
N TYR A 108 38.50 -11.84 -11.13
CA TYR A 108 38.22 -11.91 -9.68
C TYR A 108 39.06 -10.97 -8.82
N GLY A 109 39.49 -9.84 -9.39
CA GLY A 109 40.10 -8.78 -8.62
C GLY A 109 41.44 -9.15 -7.98
N SER A 110 41.80 -8.39 -6.94
CA SER A 110 42.92 -8.62 -6.03
C SER A 110 42.47 -9.09 -4.63
N ILE A 111 41.18 -8.95 -4.32
CA ILE A 111 40.53 -9.53 -3.14
C ILE A 111 40.08 -10.95 -3.50
N LYS A 112 40.80 -11.96 -2.98
CA LYS A 112 40.50 -13.38 -3.24
C LYS A 112 40.37 -14.14 -1.93
N TRP A 113 40.09 -15.45 -1.99
CA TRP A 113 40.06 -16.30 -0.79
C TRP A 113 41.30 -16.14 0.12
N GLY A 114 42.50 -15.96 -0.47
CA GLY A 114 43.72 -15.68 0.30
C GLY A 114 43.63 -14.41 1.14
N THR A 115 42.99 -13.36 0.63
CA THR A 115 42.72 -12.12 1.36
C THR A 115 41.78 -12.36 2.53
N PHE A 116 40.67 -13.07 2.31
CA PHE A 116 39.69 -13.36 3.36
C PHE A 116 40.27 -14.23 4.48
N SER A 117 41.03 -15.26 4.11
CA SER A 117 41.58 -16.24 5.07
C SER A 117 42.83 -15.78 5.81
N THR A 118 43.60 -14.83 5.25
CA THR A 118 44.86 -14.36 5.86
C THR A 118 44.85 -12.89 6.29
N GLY A 119 43.86 -12.11 5.85
CA GLY A 119 43.80 -10.66 6.04
C GLY A 119 44.78 -9.88 5.18
N LYS A 120 45.49 -10.54 4.24
CA LYS A 120 46.53 -9.92 3.40
C LYS A 120 46.20 -10.10 1.92
N SER A 121 46.21 -8.99 1.19
CA SER A 121 46.09 -8.99 -0.27
C SER A 121 47.36 -8.43 -0.90
N TYR A 122 47.61 -8.83 -2.15
CA TYR A 122 48.72 -8.34 -2.94
C TYR A 122 48.25 -7.94 -4.33
N ASN A 123 48.75 -6.82 -4.84
CA ASN A 123 48.46 -6.39 -6.21
C ASN A 123 49.26 -7.21 -7.25
N GLU A 124 49.06 -6.92 -8.54
CA GLU A 124 49.76 -7.59 -9.66
C GLU A 124 51.30 -7.46 -9.61
N PHE A 125 51.82 -6.59 -8.74
CA PHE A 125 53.26 -6.35 -8.52
C PHE A 125 53.79 -6.98 -7.22
N GLY A 126 52.95 -7.67 -6.43
CA GLY A 126 53.34 -8.30 -5.17
C GLY A 126 53.54 -7.33 -4.01
N GLU A 127 52.97 -6.13 -4.09
CA GLU A 127 52.89 -5.17 -3.00
C GLU A 127 51.67 -5.45 -2.14
N GLU A 128 51.81 -5.39 -0.82
CA GLU A 128 50.69 -5.62 0.10
C GLU A 128 49.70 -4.46 0.00
N VAL A 129 48.44 -4.78 -0.25
CA VAL A 129 47.32 -3.84 -0.41
C VAL A 129 46.18 -4.24 0.53
N TYR A 130 45.22 -3.33 0.71
CA TYR A 130 44.06 -3.53 1.58
C TYR A 130 44.40 -3.86 3.04
N GLN A 131 45.32 -3.11 3.66
CA GLN A 131 45.70 -3.29 5.07
C GLN A 131 44.49 -3.21 6.03
N GLN A 132 43.43 -2.54 5.61
CA GLN A 132 42.18 -2.44 6.35
C GLN A 132 41.42 -3.77 6.52
N LEU A 133 41.84 -4.84 5.80
CA LEU A 133 41.28 -6.19 5.92
C LEU A 133 42.09 -7.12 6.84
N LEU A 134 43.11 -6.61 7.54
CA LEU A 134 44.01 -7.42 8.38
C LEU A 134 43.26 -8.30 9.40
N LEU A 135 42.15 -7.81 9.97
CA LEU A 135 41.34 -8.54 10.94
C LEU A 135 40.20 -9.36 10.31
N MET A 136 40.15 -9.50 8.99
CA MET A 136 39.16 -10.34 8.31
C MET A 136 39.14 -11.80 8.82
N PRO A 137 40.29 -12.48 9.05
CA PRO A 137 40.27 -13.84 9.60
C PRO A 137 39.64 -13.91 10.99
N GLN A 138 39.83 -12.86 11.80
CA GLN A 138 39.22 -12.76 13.12
C GLN A 138 37.70 -12.57 13.01
N LEU A 139 37.24 -11.74 12.07
CA LEU A 139 35.80 -11.60 11.80
C LEU A 139 35.17 -12.93 11.37
N LEU A 140 35.78 -13.63 10.40
CA LEU A 140 35.28 -14.95 9.95
C LEU A 140 35.26 -15.97 11.09
N ALA A 141 36.27 -15.97 11.97
CA ALA A 141 36.30 -16.84 13.15
C ALA A 141 35.19 -16.51 14.17
N GLN A 142 34.87 -15.23 14.39
CA GLN A 142 33.76 -14.83 15.25
C GLN A 142 32.41 -15.25 14.65
N LEU A 143 32.19 -14.99 13.36
CA LEU A 143 30.96 -15.36 12.67
C LEU A 143 30.73 -16.88 12.62
N THR A 144 31.77 -17.66 12.33
CA THR A 144 31.68 -19.13 12.40
C THR A 144 31.52 -19.63 13.84
N GLY A 145 32.09 -18.94 14.83
CA GLY A 145 31.86 -19.20 16.26
C GLY A 145 30.41 -18.98 16.70
N LEU A 146 29.70 -18.07 16.04
CA LEU A 146 28.25 -17.90 16.15
C LEU A 146 27.45 -18.95 15.37
N ASP A 147 28.12 -19.90 14.72
CA ASP A 147 27.59 -21.00 13.90
C ASP A 147 26.91 -20.55 12.57
N TYR A 148 27.37 -19.42 12.01
CA TYR A 148 27.08 -19.03 10.62
C TYR A 148 27.94 -19.80 9.61
N ASP A 149 27.30 -20.28 8.55
CA ASP A 149 27.94 -20.81 7.36
C ASP A 149 28.18 -19.64 6.37
N ILE A 150 29.45 -19.28 6.15
CA ILE A 150 29.81 -18.06 5.44
C ILE A 150 29.94 -18.35 3.94
N VAL A 151 29.24 -17.57 3.14
CA VAL A 151 29.20 -17.61 1.67
C VAL A 151 29.76 -16.29 1.14
N ILE A 152 31.00 -16.30 0.68
CA ILE A 152 31.68 -15.08 0.19
C ILE A 152 31.50 -14.98 -1.33
N VAL A 153 30.94 -13.87 -1.80
CA VAL A 153 30.73 -13.59 -3.22
C VAL A 153 31.89 -12.75 -3.74
N ASN A 154 32.61 -13.28 -4.73
CA ASN A 154 33.67 -12.60 -5.47
C ASN A 154 33.26 -12.48 -6.95
N PHE A 155 32.94 -11.28 -7.41
CA PHE A 155 32.57 -11.01 -8.79
C PHE A 155 33.79 -11.16 -9.69
N LYS A 156 33.62 -11.85 -10.83
CA LYS A 156 34.67 -11.92 -11.85
C LYS A 156 35.07 -10.53 -12.34
N THR A 157 34.09 -9.63 -12.45
CA THR A 157 34.28 -8.23 -12.87
C THR A 157 33.41 -7.31 -12.00
N SER A 158 33.94 -6.89 -10.85
CA SER A 158 33.26 -5.96 -9.94
C SER A 158 33.00 -4.56 -10.55
N SER A 159 33.65 -4.22 -11.66
CA SER A 159 33.53 -2.92 -12.35
C SER A 159 32.34 -2.78 -13.32
N LEU A 160 31.55 -3.83 -13.51
CA LEU A 160 30.29 -3.78 -14.29
C LEU A 160 29.26 -2.86 -13.64
N ASN A 161 28.21 -2.46 -14.38
CA ASN A 161 27.11 -1.68 -13.84
C ASN A 161 26.49 -2.35 -12.61
N LEU A 162 26.04 -1.54 -11.65
CA LEU A 162 25.48 -2.00 -10.37
C LEU A 162 24.35 -3.03 -10.56
N GLU A 163 23.47 -2.81 -11.55
CA GLU A 163 22.35 -3.72 -11.86
C GLU A 163 22.81 -5.11 -12.33
N THR A 164 23.90 -5.21 -13.09
CA THR A 164 24.42 -6.50 -13.59
C THR A 164 25.03 -7.33 -12.46
N ASN A 165 25.80 -6.70 -11.57
CA ASN A 165 26.31 -7.35 -10.37
C ASN A 165 25.17 -7.75 -9.42
N ALA A 166 24.14 -6.90 -9.30
CA ALA A 166 22.97 -7.18 -8.47
C ALA A 166 22.12 -8.36 -8.98
N ALA A 167 21.89 -8.45 -10.30
CA ALA A 167 21.20 -9.59 -10.89
C ALA A 167 21.97 -10.91 -10.66
N THR A 168 23.30 -10.85 -10.67
CA THR A 168 24.17 -11.99 -10.35
C THR A 168 24.05 -12.38 -8.88
N LEU A 169 24.08 -11.40 -7.97
CA LEU A 169 23.87 -11.63 -6.55
C LEU A 169 22.48 -12.20 -6.24
N ALA A 170 21.42 -11.74 -6.91
CA ALA A 170 20.07 -12.28 -6.74
C ALA A 170 20.00 -13.80 -7.05
N LYS A 171 20.72 -14.26 -8.08
CA LYS A 171 20.88 -15.71 -8.35
C LYS A 171 21.62 -16.43 -7.23
N ILE A 172 22.68 -15.83 -6.70
CA ILE A 172 23.46 -16.41 -5.60
C ILE A 172 22.64 -16.48 -4.31
N ILE A 173 21.79 -15.49 -4.02
CA ILE A 173 20.85 -15.51 -2.89
C ILE A 173 19.88 -16.69 -3.04
N GLN A 174 19.22 -16.82 -4.21
CA GLN A 174 18.32 -17.94 -4.48
C GLN A 174 19.04 -19.29 -4.37
N TRP A 175 20.24 -19.40 -4.93
CA TRP A 175 21.06 -20.61 -4.87
C TRP A 175 21.51 -20.97 -3.45
N THR A 176 21.91 -19.98 -2.66
CA THR A 176 22.30 -20.18 -1.27
C THR A 176 21.10 -20.70 -0.49
N LYS A 177 19.93 -20.06 -0.63
CA LYS A 177 18.71 -20.51 0.04
C LYS A 177 18.26 -21.90 -0.41
N TYR A 178 18.43 -22.25 -1.68
CA TYR A 178 18.17 -23.60 -2.20
C TYR A 178 19.08 -24.66 -1.56
N ARG A 179 20.34 -24.32 -1.23
CA ARG A 179 21.28 -25.20 -0.53
C ARG A 179 21.09 -25.25 0.99
N THR A 180 20.37 -24.30 1.58
CA THR A 180 20.13 -24.25 3.03
C THR A 180 19.13 -25.33 3.45
N GLN A 181 19.51 -26.13 4.44
CA GLN A 181 18.59 -27.05 5.11
C GLN A 181 17.83 -26.30 6.21
N GLY A 182 16.50 -26.41 6.18
CA GLY A 182 15.61 -25.72 7.12
C GLY A 182 15.11 -24.37 6.64
N ASN A 183 14.39 -23.67 7.52
CA ASN A 183 13.69 -22.43 7.17
C ASN A 183 14.48 -21.16 7.49
N GLU A 184 15.69 -21.26 8.06
CA GLU A 184 16.58 -20.14 8.39
C GLU A 184 16.78 -19.18 7.22
N GLY A 185 16.51 -17.88 7.44
CA GLY A 185 16.75 -16.85 6.45
C GLY A 185 18.22 -16.50 6.28
N VAL A 186 18.51 -15.77 5.20
CA VAL A 186 19.86 -15.33 4.86
C VAL A 186 20.21 -14.06 5.64
N THR A 187 21.40 -14.05 6.24
CA THR A 187 22.05 -12.79 6.64
C THR A 187 22.90 -12.31 5.46
N LEU A 188 22.58 -11.16 4.88
CA LEU A 188 23.28 -10.59 3.73
C LEU A 188 24.11 -9.40 4.20
N MET A 189 25.42 -9.46 4.02
CA MET A 189 26.35 -8.39 4.40
C MET A 189 27.07 -7.89 3.16
N GLY A 190 26.83 -6.64 2.78
CA GLY A 190 27.47 -6.01 1.62
C GLY A 190 28.44 -4.91 2.03
N ALA A 191 29.71 -5.04 1.64
CA ALA A 191 30.74 -4.04 1.91
C ALA A 191 30.94 -3.09 0.73
N SER A 192 31.07 -1.78 1.00
CA SER A 192 31.25 -0.76 -0.05
C SER A 192 30.13 -0.84 -1.10
N MET A 193 30.47 -0.87 -2.39
CA MET A 193 29.54 -1.12 -3.50
C MET A 193 28.65 -2.36 -3.27
N GLY A 194 29.15 -3.40 -2.60
CA GLY A 194 28.42 -4.61 -2.27
C GLY A 194 27.14 -4.36 -1.48
N GLY A 195 27.10 -3.33 -0.64
CA GLY A 195 25.89 -2.93 0.08
C GLY A 195 24.79 -2.38 -0.84
N ILE A 196 25.18 -1.58 -1.85
CA ILE A 196 24.26 -1.08 -2.87
C ILE A 196 23.78 -2.23 -3.76
N VAL A 197 24.71 -3.06 -4.24
CA VAL A 197 24.41 -4.26 -5.05
C VAL A 197 23.44 -5.19 -4.33
N SER A 198 23.61 -5.37 -3.01
CA SER A 198 22.69 -6.13 -2.15
C SER A 198 21.29 -5.50 -2.11
N GLN A 199 21.18 -4.19 -1.92
CA GLN A 199 19.88 -3.49 -1.91
C GLN A 199 19.14 -3.64 -3.25
N ILE A 200 19.86 -3.53 -4.37
CA ILE A 200 19.29 -3.72 -5.70
C ILE A 200 18.84 -5.18 -5.88
N ALA A 201 19.69 -6.16 -5.53
CA ALA A 201 19.37 -7.58 -5.67
C ALA A 201 18.12 -7.96 -4.88
N MET A 202 17.98 -7.47 -3.65
CA MET A 202 16.78 -7.70 -2.85
C MET A 202 15.54 -7.02 -3.46
N ASN A 203 15.68 -5.80 -4.01
CA ASN A 203 14.58 -5.14 -4.73
C ASN A 203 14.15 -5.89 -6.00
N LEU A 204 15.08 -6.51 -6.73
CA LEU A 204 14.77 -7.33 -7.90
C LEU A 204 13.94 -8.57 -7.52
N LEU A 205 14.29 -9.20 -6.39
CA LEU A 205 13.55 -10.35 -5.87
C LEU A 205 12.17 -9.93 -5.35
N ASP A 206 12.08 -8.85 -4.57
CA ASP A 206 10.84 -8.34 -3.95
C ASP A 206 9.80 -7.86 -4.97
N LYS A 207 10.23 -7.20 -6.06
CA LYS A 207 9.35 -6.78 -7.17
C LYS A 207 8.86 -7.92 -8.06
N SER A 208 9.35 -9.14 -7.83
CA SER A 208 8.98 -10.34 -8.59
C SER A 208 8.13 -11.27 -7.72
N ASP A 209 7.64 -12.39 -8.26
CA ASP A 209 7.07 -13.47 -7.44
C ASP A 209 8.13 -14.27 -6.66
N CYS A 210 9.32 -13.68 -6.47
CA CYS A 210 10.44 -14.32 -5.83
C CYS A 210 10.45 -14.02 -4.35
N LYS A 211 10.71 -15.06 -3.55
CA LYS A 211 10.95 -14.89 -2.12
C LYS A 211 12.39 -14.42 -1.94
N THR A 212 12.57 -13.22 -1.38
CA THR A 212 13.90 -12.66 -1.10
C THR A 212 14.64 -13.50 -0.06
N CYS A 213 13.94 -14.00 0.97
CA CYS A 213 14.47 -14.86 2.05
C CYS A 213 15.70 -14.29 2.78
N VAL A 214 15.97 -12.99 2.65
CA VAL A 214 16.95 -12.27 3.46
C VAL A 214 16.20 -11.78 4.70
N GLU A 215 16.75 -12.07 5.87
CA GLU A 215 16.19 -11.65 7.17
C GLU A 215 16.95 -10.46 7.75
N THR A 216 18.26 -10.45 7.56
CA THR A 216 19.15 -9.43 8.12
C THR A 216 20.01 -8.91 6.98
N PHE A 217 20.00 -7.60 6.77
CA PHE A 217 20.85 -6.94 5.81
C PHE A 217 21.82 -6.01 6.55
N VAL A 218 23.12 -6.24 6.37
CA VAL A 218 24.19 -5.42 6.93
C VAL A 218 24.86 -4.66 5.80
N SER A 219 24.66 -3.36 5.78
CA SER A 219 25.37 -2.44 4.89
C SER A 219 26.64 -1.95 5.58
N TYR A 220 27.80 -2.28 5.01
CA TYR A 220 29.09 -1.88 5.57
C TYR A 220 29.74 -0.81 4.70
N ASP A 221 29.66 0.43 5.17
CA ASP A 221 30.26 1.63 4.57
C ASP A 221 29.87 1.84 3.09
N ALA A 222 28.63 1.50 2.74
CA ALA A 222 28.17 1.50 1.35
C ALA A 222 27.84 2.92 0.84
N PRO A 223 28.35 3.36 -0.33
CA PRO A 223 28.21 4.74 -0.80
C PRO A 223 26.85 5.02 -1.48
N TYR A 224 25.71 4.91 -0.78
CA TYR A 224 24.36 5.01 -1.38
C TYR A 224 24.11 6.29 -2.17
N HIS A 225 24.61 7.43 -1.67
CA HIS A 225 24.53 8.71 -2.37
C HIS A 225 25.79 9.06 -3.18
N GLY A 226 26.79 8.18 -3.11
CA GLY A 226 28.02 8.24 -3.87
C GLY A 226 29.28 8.25 -3.02
N ALA A 227 30.40 8.02 -3.69
CA ALA A 227 31.77 8.13 -3.18
C ALA A 227 32.49 9.31 -3.83
N ASN A 228 33.56 9.80 -3.23
CA ASN A 228 34.34 10.93 -3.72
C ASN A 228 35.78 10.52 -4.02
N ILE A 229 36.26 10.88 -5.21
CA ILE A 229 37.68 10.91 -5.54
C ILE A 229 37.97 12.35 -6.02
N PRO A 230 38.97 13.05 -5.46
CA PRO A 230 39.14 14.47 -5.70
C PRO A 230 39.24 14.81 -7.18
N MET A 231 38.57 15.89 -7.58
CA MET A 231 38.41 16.20 -8.99
C MET A 231 39.76 16.53 -9.66
N GLY A 232 40.68 17.15 -8.92
CA GLY A 232 42.06 17.36 -9.37
C GLY A 232 42.80 16.05 -9.66
N ILE A 233 42.53 14.99 -8.88
CA ILE A 233 43.16 13.67 -9.04
C ILE A 233 42.63 12.98 -10.29
N GLN A 234 41.30 12.98 -10.53
CA GLN A 234 40.76 12.35 -11.74
C GLN A 234 41.19 13.08 -13.03
N GLU A 235 41.24 14.43 -13.02
CA GLU A 235 41.76 15.23 -14.16
C GLU A 235 43.23 14.96 -14.43
N SER A 236 44.03 14.85 -13.36
CA SER A 236 45.45 14.52 -13.48
C SER A 236 45.64 13.15 -14.10
N ALA A 237 44.92 12.14 -13.63
CA ALA A 237 44.98 10.79 -14.19
C ALA A 237 44.60 10.76 -15.68
N LYS A 238 43.49 11.42 -16.04
CA LYS A 238 43.06 11.57 -17.44
C LYS A 238 44.14 12.24 -18.29
N TYR A 239 44.68 13.36 -17.81
CA TYR A 239 45.72 14.09 -18.50
C TYR A 239 46.97 13.24 -18.76
N PHE A 240 47.44 12.48 -17.77
CA PHE A 240 48.60 11.61 -17.93
C PHE A 240 48.34 10.47 -18.90
N TYR A 241 47.16 9.87 -18.85
CA TYR A 241 46.76 8.83 -19.79
C TYR A 241 46.74 9.34 -21.23
N GLU A 242 46.10 10.49 -21.48
CA GLU A 242 46.04 11.11 -22.81
C GLU A 242 47.41 11.56 -23.30
N SER A 243 48.26 12.08 -22.41
CA SER A 243 49.54 12.70 -22.77
C SER A 243 50.70 11.70 -22.92
N LEU A 244 50.65 10.55 -22.26
CA LEU A 244 51.74 9.56 -22.26
C LEU A 244 51.54 8.41 -23.26
N ALA A 245 50.38 8.34 -23.94
CA ALA A 245 50.06 7.35 -24.98
C ALA A 245 50.48 5.90 -24.64
N LYS A 246 50.33 5.52 -23.37
CA LYS A 246 50.66 4.18 -22.86
C LYS A 246 49.43 3.57 -22.22
N ALA A 247 49.09 2.37 -22.68
CA ALA A 247 47.96 1.55 -22.25
C ALA A 247 48.05 1.02 -20.79
N GLU A 248 49.05 1.45 -20.01
CA GLU A 248 49.38 0.86 -18.70
C GLU A 248 49.09 1.77 -17.49
N LEU A 249 48.53 2.98 -17.68
CA LEU A 249 48.00 3.76 -16.55
C LEU A 249 46.70 3.10 -16.04
N GLN A 250 46.87 2.05 -15.24
CA GLN A 250 45.81 1.28 -14.54
C GLN A 250 44.79 2.21 -13.85
N TYR A 251 45.23 3.40 -13.43
CA TYR A 251 44.40 4.38 -12.76
C TYR A 251 43.22 4.92 -13.60
N VAL A 252 43.38 5.06 -14.93
CA VAL A 252 42.25 5.43 -15.81
C VAL A 252 41.29 4.27 -16.01
N PHE A 253 41.78 3.03 -15.98
CA PHE A 253 40.94 1.84 -15.97
C PHE A 253 40.10 1.75 -14.68
N LYS A 254 40.65 2.14 -13.53
CA LYS A 254 39.91 2.18 -12.25
C LYS A 254 38.86 3.31 -12.13
N LEU A 255 38.87 4.31 -13.00
CA LEU A 255 37.92 5.43 -12.94
C LEU A 255 36.89 5.38 -14.07
N ASN A 256 37.31 4.99 -15.27
CA ASN A 256 36.46 5.03 -16.46
C ASN A 256 35.73 3.70 -16.72
N VAL A 257 35.14 3.14 -15.67
CA VAL A 257 34.31 1.92 -15.72
C VAL A 257 32.89 2.20 -15.24
N PRO A 258 31.89 1.42 -15.68
CA PRO A 258 30.49 1.70 -15.36
C PRO A 258 30.19 1.88 -13.87
N ALA A 259 30.64 0.96 -12.99
CA ALA A 259 30.42 1.07 -11.55
C ALA A 259 30.95 2.39 -10.97
N ALA A 260 32.18 2.79 -11.33
CA ALA A 260 32.79 4.01 -10.83
C ALA A 260 32.00 5.26 -11.27
N LYS A 261 31.49 5.29 -12.50
CA LYS A 261 30.67 6.39 -13.00
C LYS A 261 29.28 6.47 -12.36
N GLU A 262 28.71 5.35 -11.93
CA GLU A 262 27.44 5.31 -11.20
C GLU A 262 27.62 5.75 -9.74
N LEU A 263 28.77 5.43 -9.13
CA LEU A 263 29.05 5.65 -7.71
C LEU A 263 29.71 7.00 -7.40
N LEU A 264 30.58 7.54 -8.25
CA LEU A 264 31.30 8.77 -7.93
C LEU A 264 30.37 9.98 -7.96
N TYR A 265 30.38 10.81 -6.91
CA TYR A 265 29.62 12.08 -6.86
C TYR A 265 29.79 12.90 -8.13
N GLU A 266 31.05 12.96 -8.58
CA GLU A 266 31.51 13.72 -9.74
C GLU A 266 32.53 12.89 -10.51
N HIS A 267 32.39 12.88 -11.83
CA HIS A 267 33.26 12.14 -12.73
C HIS A 267 33.77 13.00 -13.89
N VAL A 268 35.08 12.91 -14.16
CA VAL A 268 35.83 13.76 -15.11
C VAL A 268 35.27 13.83 -16.54
N ASN A 269 34.56 12.80 -16.99
CA ASN A 269 34.09 12.72 -18.38
C ASN A 269 32.63 13.16 -18.57
N GLN A 270 31.80 13.14 -17.51
CA GLN A 270 30.35 13.50 -17.41
C GLN A 270 29.67 12.59 -16.34
N ASN A 271 28.55 13.05 -15.76
CA ASN A 271 27.79 12.36 -14.69
C ASN A 271 26.48 11.68 -15.16
N THR A 272 26.31 11.41 -16.46
CA THR A 272 25.04 10.92 -17.02
C THR A 272 24.63 9.57 -16.40
N GLU A 273 25.58 8.65 -16.25
CA GLU A 273 25.37 7.34 -15.65
C GLU A 273 24.92 7.45 -14.18
N ARG A 274 25.53 8.35 -13.40
CA ARG A 274 25.10 8.64 -12.03
C ARG A 274 23.69 9.21 -11.96
N GLN A 275 23.32 10.13 -12.85
CA GLN A 275 21.96 10.70 -12.85
C GLN A 275 20.89 9.65 -13.17
N ALA A 276 21.18 8.74 -14.12
CA ALA A 276 20.32 7.60 -14.40
C ALA A 276 20.21 6.65 -13.20
N TRP A 277 21.35 6.38 -12.53
CA TRP A 277 21.39 5.57 -11.31
C TRP A 277 20.56 6.21 -10.18
N LEU A 278 20.77 7.48 -9.86
CA LEU A 278 20.02 8.16 -8.78
C LEU A 278 18.51 8.19 -9.03
N THR A 279 18.10 8.33 -10.30
CA THR A 279 16.68 8.23 -10.68
C THR A 279 16.14 6.85 -10.33
N THR A 280 16.86 5.80 -10.71
CA THR A 280 16.50 4.40 -10.43
C THR A 280 16.49 4.13 -8.92
N PHE A 281 17.52 4.56 -8.20
CA PHE A 281 17.67 4.42 -6.76
C PHE A 281 16.55 5.12 -5.97
N SER A 282 16.11 6.30 -6.43
CA SER A 282 15.00 7.04 -5.80
C SER A 282 13.65 6.31 -5.87
N GLN A 283 13.49 5.37 -6.81
CA GLN A 283 12.27 4.57 -7.02
C GLN A 283 12.34 3.19 -6.33
N MET A 284 13.42 2.89 -5.62
CA MET A 284 13.57 1.61 -4.91
C MET A 284 12.86 1.63 -3.56
N ASN A 285 12.39 0.45 -3.14
CA ASN A 285 11.99 0.26 -1.75
C ASN A 285 13.27 0.25 -0.89
N LYS A 286 13.44 1.32 -0.10
CA LYS A 286 14.59 1.52 0.79
C LYS A 286 14.44 0.77 2.11
N LYS A 287 13.21 0.46 2.51
CA LYS A 287 12.89 -0.32 3.72
C LYS A 287 12.25 -1.64 3.32
N LEU A 288 13.06 -2.49 2.70
CA LEU A 288 12.70 -3.87 2.41
C LEU A 288 12.40 -4.63 3.72
N ALA A 289 11.75 -5.77 3.57
CA ALA A 289 11.27 -6.67 4.63
C ALA A 289 12.38 -7.36 5.48
N THR A 290 13.49 -6.69 5.73
CA THR A 290 14.73 -7.13 6.38
C THR A 290 15.05 -6.28 7.61
N PHE A 291 15.73 -6.86 8.61
CA PHE A 291 16.36 -6.10 9.68
C PHE A 291 17.64 -5.45 9.14
N ASN A 292 17.59 -4.14 8.91
CA ASN A 292 18.62 -3.39 8.19
C ASN A 292 19.58 -2.71 9.17
N VAL A 293 20.86 -3.01 9.03
CA VAL A 293 21.94 -2.50 9.87
C VAL A 293 22.92 -1.72 8.99
N CYS A 294 23.26 -0.51 9.41
CA CYS A 294 24.37 0.25 8.83
C CYS A 294 25.59 0.18 9.76
N LEU A 295 26.72 -0.26 9.23
CA LEU A 295 28.04 -0.14 9.84
C LEU A 295 28.82 0.93 9.06
N ALA A 296 28.87 2.16 9.56
CA ALA A 296 29.66 3.22 8.95
C ALA A 296 31.12 3.12 9.44
N SER A 297 32.09 3.23 8.52
CA SER A 297 33.51 3.33 8.89
C SER A 297 33.90 4.76 9.30
N SER A 298 32.92 5.58 9.65
CA SER A 298 33.09 6.99 9.97
C SER A 298 32.35 7.38 11.23
N SER A 299 32.75 8.53 11.80
CA SER A 299 32.12 9.06 13.01
C SER A 299 30.80 9.76 12.71
N ASN A 300 29.94 9.85 13.75
CA ASN A 300 28.68 10.60 13.71
C ASN A 300 28.86 12.12 13.93
N THR A 301 30.10 12.60 13.98
CA THR A 301 30.42 14.00 14.25
C THR A 301 30.63 14.78 12.95
N SER A 302 30.54 16.11 13.01
CA SER A 302 30.84 16.98 11.86
C SER A 302 32.36 17.20 11.65
N ILE A 303 33.21 16.29 12.11
CA ILE A 303 34.68 16.42 12.01
C ILE A 303 35.12 16.17 10.56
N MET A 304 35.77 17.19 9.98
CA MET A 304 36.31 17.18 8.62
C MET A 304 37.61 16.37 8.53
N ASN A 305 37.87 15.78 7.36
CA ASN A 305 39.07 14.99 7.05
C ASN A 305 40.31 15.84 6.69
N GLY A 306 40.40 17.08 7.18
CA GLY A 306 41.63 17.89 7.11
C GLY A 306 42.08 18.37 5.73
N ILE A 307 41.20 18.34 4.73
CA ILE A 307 41.39 18.96 3.40
C ILE A 307 40.44 20.15 3.29
N ASN A 308 40.97 21.35 3.06
CA ASN A 308 40.19 22.56 2.83
C ASN A 308 40.10 22.90 1.33
N ASP A 309 39.29 23.90 0.99
CA ASP A 309 39.12 24.40 -0.38
C ASP A 309 40.43 24.94 -0.96
N GLY A 310 40.83 24.42 -2.12
CA GLY A 310 42.03 24.86 -2.83
C GLY A 310 43.35 24.38 -2.21
N ASP A 311 43.30 23.53 -1.18
CA ASP A 311 44.48 22.86 -0.65
C ASP A 311 45.21 22.13 -1.79
N GLU A 312 46.53 22.30 -1.87
CA GLU A 312 47.35 21.52 -2.79
C GLU A 312 47.39 20.06 -2.32
N LEU A 313 46.95 19.15 -3.19
CA LEU A 313 46.88 17.72 -2.94
C LEU A 313 48.16 17.01 -3.39
N LEU A 314 48.67 17.38 -4.57
CA LEU A 314 49.89 16.82 -5.16
C LEU A 314 50.65 17.90 -5.92
N PHE A 315 51.98 17.79 -5.84
CA PHE A 315 52.90 18.62 -6.59
C PHE A 315 54.00 17.74 -7.19
N PHE A 316 54.35 17.98 -8.46
CA PHE A 316 55.55 17.37 -9.03
C PHE A 316 56.18 18.25 -10.11
N LYS A 317 57.51 18.16 -10.20
CA LYS A 317 58.30 18.83 -11.24
C LYS A 317 58.75 17.83 -12.30
N VAL A 318 58.35 18.04 -13.56
CA VAL A 318 58.78 17.22 -14.69
C VAL A 318 59.92 17.90 -15.45
N LYS A 319 61.05 17.21 -15.66
CA LYS A 319 62.16 17.73 -16.49
C LYS A 319 62.08 17.19 -17.92
N ALA A 320 61.85 18.07 -18.89
CA ALA A 320 61.90 17.73 -20.32
C ALA A 320 63.27 18.09 -20.93
N LYS A 321 63.82 17.21 -21.78
CA LYS A 321 65.12 17.44 -22.43
C LYS A 321 64.93 17.88 -23.89
N VAL A 322 64.68 19.18 -24.10
CA VAL A 322 64.76 19.80 -25.44
C VAL A 322 65.80 20.92 -25.40
N GLY A 323 67.05 20.59 -25.73
CA GLY A 323 68.14 21.55 -26.00
C GLY A 323 68.68 22.41 -24.83
N LYS A 324 67.85 22.76 -23.83
CA LYS A 324 68.20 23.44 -22.57
C LYS A 324 67.25 22.93 -21.48
N LYS A 325 67.70 22.86 -20.22
CA LYS A 325 66.93 22.34 -19.07
C LYS A 325 65.62 23.13 -18.89
N THR A 326 64.47 22.53 -19.18
CA THR A 326 63.14 23.10 -18.88
C THR A 326 62.44 22.27 -17.81
N PHE A 327 61.79 22.95 -16.86
CA PHE A 327 61.07 22.35 -15.72
C PHE A 327 59.58 22.67 -15.87
N THR A 328 58.73 21.66 -15.91
CA THR A 328 57.28 21.82 -15.84
C THR A 328 56.84 21.64 -14.40
N ASP A 329 56.23 22.67 -13.83
CA ASP A 329 55.57 22.58 -12.53
C ASP A 329 54.13 22.08 -12.77
N PHE A 330 53.75 21.01 -12.06
CA PHE A 330 52.42 20.44 -12.09
C PHE A 330 51.85 20.43 -10.68
N HIS A 331 50.68 21.03 -10.53
CA HIS A 331 49.98 21.20 -9.27
C HIS A 331 48.58 20.63 -9.38
N VAL A 332 48.17 19.89 -8.35
CA VAL A 332 46.84 19.34 -8.18
C VAL A 332 46.25 19.91 -6.90
N TYR A 333 45.02 20.40 -6.98
CA TYR A 333 44.36 21.05 -5.86
C TYR A 333 43.03 20.35 -5.55
N SER A 334 42.58 20.46 -4.31
CA SER A 334 41.21 20.14 -3.92
C SER A 334 40.25 21.12 -4.59
N ALA A 335 38.98 20.72 -4.70
CA ALA A 335 37.97 21.60 -5.26
C ALA A 335 37.90 22.93 -4.48
N ASN A 336 38.06 24.05 -5.19
CA ASN A 336 37.99 25.40 -4.62
C ASN A 336 36.69 26.09 -5.05
N ARG A 337 35.94 26.64 -4.09
CA ARG A 337 34.71 27.39 -4.34
C ARG A 337 34.92 28.75 -5.02
N PHE A 338 36.14 29.29 -5.02
CA PHE A 338 36.45 30.62 -5.54
C PHE A 338 37.25 30.58 -6.85
N ASP A 339 38.40 29.93 -6.87
CA ASP A 339 39.29 29.95 -8.04
C ASP A 339 39.03 28.80 -9.03
N HIS A 340 38.23 27.81 -8.62
CA HIS A 340 37.83 26.61 -9.37
C HIS A 340 38.98 25.76 -9.93
N LEU A 341 40.23 26.15 -9.73
CA LEU A 341 41.41 25.47 -10.26
C LEU A 341 41.64 24.17 -9.50
N VAL A 342 41.56 23.04 -10.19
CA VAL A 342 41.82 21.71 -9.61
C VAL A 342 43.09 21.05 -10.15
N MET A 343 43.59 21.54 -11.28
CA MET A 343 44.86 21.10 -11.87
C MET A 343 45.50 22.25 -12.65
N SER A 344 46.82 22.43 -12.51
CA SER A 344 47.59 23.34 -13.36
C SER A 344 48.95 22.75 -13.75
N ALA A 345 49.31 22.87 -15.02
CA ALA A 345 50.60 22.45 -15.57
C ALA A 345 51.15 23.56 -16.48
N LYS A 346 52.39 24.00 -16.22
CA LYS A 346 53.05 25.06 -17.02
C LYS A 346 54.27 24.52 -17.76
N PHE A 347 54.31 24.63 -19.09
CA PHE A 347 55.38 24.09 -19.94
C PHE A 347 56.32 25.19 -20.45
N PRO A 348 57.58 25.29 -19.97
CA PRO A 348 58.51 26.31 -20.44
C PRO A 348 59.17 25.93 -21.77
N SER A 349 59.32 26.89 -22.68
CA SER A 349 60.03 26.73 -23.96
C SER A 349 61.46 27.24 -23.90
N SER A 350 61.74 28.27 -23.10
CA SER A 350 63.08 28.85 -22.93
C SER A 350 63.15 29.78 -21.70
N TYR A 351 64.37 30.09 -21.25
CA TYR A 351 64.63 31.15 -20.26
C TYR A 351 65.25 32.36 -20.97
N ALA A 352 64.61 33.53 -20.85
CA ALA A 352 65.16 34.80 -21.33
C ALA A 352 65.38 35.71 -20.11
N GLY A 353 66.65 36.02 -19.80
CA GLY A 353 67.00 36.88 -18.66
C GLY A 353 66.69 36.30 -17.27
N GLY A 354 66.60 34.97 -17.12
CA GLY A 354 66.22 34.32 -15.86
C GLY A 354 64.71 34.20 -15.63
N ILE A 355 63.88 34.76 -16.50
CA ILE A 355 62.42 34.64 -16.47
C ILE A 355 61.99 33.48 -17.38
N PRO A 356 61.18 32.51 -16.90
CA PRO A 356 60.65 31.43 -17.73
C PRO A 356 59.69 31.99 -18.78
N ARG A 357 59.86 31.63 -20.06
CA ARG A 357 58.85 31.82 -21.12
C ARG A 357 58.14 30.49 -21.38
N TYR A 358 56.82 30.48 -21.24
CA TYR A 358 55.96 29.31 -21.43
C TYR A 358 55.46 29.24 -22.87
N PHE A 359 55.40 28.04 -23.48
CA PHE A 359 54.79 27.84 -24.81
C PHE A 359 53.40 27.21 -24.73
N ALA A 360 53.07 26.57 -23.61
CA ALA A 360 51.76 26.01 -23.34
C ALA A 360 51.51 25.99 -21.82
N SER A 361 50.26 26.13 -21.44
CA SER A 361 49.76 25.88 -20.08
C SER A 361 48.50 25.04 -20.18
N LYS A 362 48.35 24.05 -19.32
CA LYS A 362 47.12 23.27 -19.18
C LYS A 362 46.56 23.54 -17.79
N THR A 363 45.29 23.92 -17.72
CA THR A 363 44.56 24.09 -16.47
C THR A 363 43.24 23.35 -16.58
N ALA A 364 42.82 22.70 -15.50
CA ALA A 364 41.47 22.17 -15.37
C ALA A 364 40.76 22.96 -14.27
N PHE A 365 39.56 23.43 -14.59
CA PHE A 365 38.68 24.12 -13.66
C PHE A 365 37.46 23.26 -13.38
N TYR A 366 37.06 23.19 -12.12
CA TYR A 366 35.87 22.51 -11.66
C TYR A 366 35.06 23.45 -10.77
N PHE A 367 33.77 23.57 -11.09
CA PHE A 367 32.82 24.42 -10.40
C PHE A 367 31.92 23.55 -9.51
N PRO A 368 32.29 23.33 -8.23
CA PRO A 368 31.45 22.53 -7.33
C PRO A 368 30.11 23.22 -7.12
N ASN A 369 29.01 22.45 -7.17
CA ASN A 369 27.67 23.02 -7.04
C ASN A 369 27.35 23.54 -5.62
N SER A 370 28.06 23.11 -4.56
CA SER A 370 27.74 23.54 -3.17
C SER A 370 28.85 23.36 -2.12
N TYR A 371 29.57 22.22 -2.11
CA TYR A 371 30.54 21.87 -1.05
C TYR A 371 31.81 21.22 -1.62
N ASN A 372 32.92 21.31 -0.88
CA ASN A 372 34.15 20.57 -1.16
C ASN A 372 34.06 19.18 -0.53
N TYR A 373 33.80 18.17 -1.36
CA TYR A 373 33.65 16.79 -0.95
C TYR A 373 34.96 16.14 -0.46
N ASP A 374 36.11 16.71 -0.78
CA ASP A 374 37.43 16.13 -0.48
C ASP A 374 37.74 16.10 1.03
N GLY A 375 37.18 17.05 1.79
CA GLY A 375 37.38 17.19 3.22
C GLY A 375 36.19 16.81 4.11
N LEU A 376 35.07 16.38 3.53
CA LEU A 376 33.84 16.13 4.31
C LEU A 376 34.02 15.09 5.42
N PRO A 377 33.14 15.08 6.45
CA PRO A 377 33.08 13.99 7.41
C PRO A 377 32.68 12.69 6.70
N GLY A 378 33.46 11.62 6.90
CA GLY A 378 33.29 10.37 6.18
C GLY A 378 34.50 9.47 6.28
N SER A 379 34.35 8.22 5.84
CA SER A 379 35.47 7.29 5.79
C SER A 379 36.47 7.73 4.71
N VAL A 380 37.73 7.39 4.90
CA VAL A 380 38.82 7.94 4.09
C VAL A 380 39.44 6.92 3.14
N SER A 381 40.06 7.42 2.08
CA SER A 381 40.93 6.64 1.18
C SER A 381 42.18 7.43 0.82
N ASN A 382 43.22 6.73 0.36
CA ASN A 382 44.52 7.30 -0.02
C ASN A 382 44.77 7.28 -1.54
N PHE A 383 43.73 7.48 -2.35
CA PHE A 383 43.89 7.62 -3.81
C PHE A 383 44.91 8.70 -4.22
N ILE A 384 45.08 9.74 -3.40
CA ILE A 384 46.11 10.78 -3.59
C ILE A 384 47.52 10.17 -3.56
N GLY A 385 47.82 9.38 -2.52
CA GLY A 385 49.09 8.66 -2.40
C GLY A 385 49.28 7.56 -3.44
N GLU A 386 48.22 6.82 -3.79
CA GLU A 386 48.29 5.82 -4.85
C GLU A 386 48.67 6.43 -6.20
N MET A 387 48.06 7.57 -6.58
CA MET A 387 48.42 8.27 -7.82
C MET A 387 49.85 8.78 -7.80
N HIS A 388 50.30 9.30 -6.66
CA HIS A 388 51.69 9.71 -6.46
C HIS A 388 52.66 8.54 -6.73
N ASP A 389 52.44 7.39 -6.08
CA ASP A 389 53.33 6.23 -6.18
C ASP A 389 53.33 5.63 -7.59
N GLU A 390 52.18 5.58 -8.27
CA GLU A 390 52.10 5.14 -9.67
C GLU A 390 52.84 6.07 -10.63
N LEU A 391 52.74 7.39 -10.44
CA LEU A 391 53.50 8.35 -11.25
C LEU A 391 55.00 8.25 -10.99
N GLU A 392 55.41 8.02 -9.74
CA GLU A 392 56.82 7.78 -9.36
C GLU A 392 57.36 6.51 -10.07
N LYS A 393 56.58 5.43 -10.08
CA LYS A 393 56.93 4.17 -10.77
C LYS A 393 57.05 4.35 -12.28
N GLU A 394 56.08 4.99 -12.94
CA GLU A 394 56.12 5.23 -14.38
C GLU A 394 57.29 6.14 -14.78
N ALA A 395 57.62 7.13 -13.94
CA ALA A 395 58.80 7.98 -14.13
C ALA A 395 60.09 7.15 -14.18
N ALA A 396 60.22 6.15 -13.31
CA ALA A 396 61.36 5.26 -13.27
C ALA A 396 61.44 4.34 -14.52
N ASN A 397 60.30 3.86 -15.02
CA ASN A 397 60.23 2.95 -16.17
C ASN A 397 60.51 3.62 -17.53
N ILE A 398 60.11 4.88 -17.73
CA ILE A 398 60.17 5.54 -19.06
C ILE A 398 61.57 6.09 -19.43
N LYS A 399 62.59 5.99 -18.55
CA LYS A 399 63.85 6.75 -18.70
C LYS A 399 63.58 8.24 -18.95
N PHE A 400 62.63 8.84 -18.22
CA PHE A 400 62.64 10.29 -18.02
C PHE A 400 63.94 10.64 -17.28
N LYS A 401 65.00 10.94 -18.05
CA LYS A 401 66.39 10.75 -17.60
C LYS A 401 66.85 11.74 -16.51
N TYR A 402 66.00 12.62 -15.96
CA TYR A 402 66.41 13.49 -14.85
C TYR A 402 65.22 13.82 -13.92
N LEU A 403 65.32 13.34 -12.67
CA LEU A 403 64.65 13.77 -11.42
C LEU A 403 63.27 14.42 -11.59
N MET A 404 62.19 13.64 -11.39
CA MET A 404 61.04 14.19 -10.67
C MET A 404 61.52 14.46 -9.24
N ASP A 405 61.47 15.72 -8.81
CA ASP A 405 61.46 16.01 -7.37
C ASP A 405 59.99 15.99 -7.02
N ILE A 406 59.54 14.91 -6.37
CA ILE A 406 58.15 14.78 -5.94
C ILE A 406 57.93 15.50 -4.60
N ASP A 407 59.01 16.02 -3.99
CA ASP A 407 58.94 16.76 -2.75
C ASP A 407 58.80 18.27 -3.03
N GLY A 408 57.56 18.76 -2.97
CA GLY A 408 57.33 20.12 -2.50
C GLY A 408 57.78 20.20 -1.02
N PRO A 409 58.42 21.29 -0.57
CA PRO A 409 58.85 21.41 0.81
C PRO A 409 57.64 21.36 1.75
N GLY A 410 57.44 20.23 2.44
CA GLY A 410 56.45 20.08 3.51
C GLY A 410 55.15 19.35 3.17
N MET A 411 55.01 18.71 2.00
CA MET A 411 53.82 17.90 1.71
C MET A 411 53.97 16.48 2.29
N PRO A 412 53.08 16.02 3.19
CA PRO A 412 53.14 14.64 3.69
C PRO A 412 52.74 13.65 2.58
N LYS A 413 53.61 12.66 2.28
CA LYS A 413 53.21 11.45 1.55
C LYS A 413 51.97 10.86 2.24
N GLY A 414 50.90 10.60 1.48
CA GLY A 414 49.72 9.88 1.98
C GLY A 414 48.65 10.74 2.66
N ARG A 415 48.28 11.88 2.06
CA ARG A 415 47.13 12.65 2.53
C ARG A 415 45.83 11.91 2.15
N ASN A 416 45.07 11.54 3.17
CA ASN A 416 43.77 10.89 3.01
C ASN A 416 42.70 11.94 2.64
N HIS A 417 41.78 11.56 1.75
CA HIS A 417 40.59 12.35 1.43
C HIS A 417 39.34 11.61 1.91
N SER A 418 38.25 12.37 2.10
CA SER A 418 36.93 11.79 2.32
C SER A 418 36.51 10.99 1.09
N PHE A 419 36.34 9.68 1.26
CA PHE A 419 35.95 8.75 0.22
C PHE A 419 34.45 8.46 0.27
N VAL A 420 33.92 7.92 1.38
CA VAL A 420 32.47 7.77 1.57
C VAL A 420 32.01 8.72 2.67
N PRO A 421 31.32 9.83 2.33
CA PRO A 421 30.74 10.71 3.33
C PRO A 421 29.80 9.95 4.28
N THR A 422 29.79 10.27 5.58
CA THR A 422 28.99 9.54 6.58
C THR A 422 27.50 9.50 6.20
N ILE A 423 26.96 10.61 5.68
CA ILE A 423 25.57 10.70 5.22
C ILE A 423 25.27 9.77 4.03
N SER A 424 26.29 9.49 3.20
CA SER A 424 26.18 8.59 2.04
C SER A 424 26.13 7.14 2.52
N ALA A 425 26.99 6.79 3.49
CA ALA A 425 26.97 5.48 4.16
C ALA A 425 25.63 5.15 4.81
N MET A 426 24.91 6.18 5.28
CA MET A 426 23.62 6.05 5.95
C MET A 426 22.39 6.15 5.03
N ASP A 427 22.57 6.38 3.72
CA ASP A 427 21.48 6.71 2.79
C ASP A 427 20.59 7.86 3.33
N TYR A 428 21.24 8.89 3.90
CA TYR A 428 20.57 10.06 4.45
C TYR A 428 20.48 11.18 3.41
N SER A 429 19.25 11.63 3.14
CA SER A 429 18.97 12.65 2.11
C SER A 429 19.71 13.96 2.37
N ILE A 430 20.34 14.49 1.32
CA ILE A 430 21.35 15.54 1.40
C ILE A 430 20.68 16.92 1.27
N ASN A 431 20.45 17.59 2.41
CA ASN A 431 20.24 19.04 2.44
C ASN A 431 21.47 19.78 2.99
N ASN A 432 22.24 19.13 3.88
CA ASN A 432 23.49 19.64 4.43
C ASN A 432 24.45 18.48 4.74
N PRO A 433 25.56 18.31 3.99
CA PRO A 433 26.49 17.21 4.20
C PRO A 433 27.40 17.36 5.43
N LEU A 434 27.33 18.50 6.14
CA LEU A 434 28.07 18.79 7.37
C LEU A 434 27.24 18.61 8.64
N VAL A 435 26.08 17.95 8.54
CA VAL A 435 25.19 17.74 9.69
C VAL A 435 25.91 16.97 10.80
N ASN A 436 25.79 17.45 12.03
CA ASN A 436 26.22 16.69 13.20
C ASN A 436 25.12 15.71 13.58
N LEU A 437 25.40 14.41 13.42
CA LEU A 437 24.41 13.34 13.58
C LEU A 437 24.14 13.01 15.06
N THR A 438 24.90 13.57 16.00
CA THR A 438 24.66 13.40 17.44
C THR A 438 23.34 14.03 17.91
N ASN A 439 22.81 15.02 17.16
CA ASN A 439 21.63 15.80 17.54
C ASN A 439 20.37 15.39 16.78
N ILE A 440 20.44 14.34 15.96
CA ILE A 440 19.26 13.82 15.28
C ILE A 440 18.42 13.07 16.31
N ASP A 441 17.16 13.46 16.44
CA ASP A 441 16.20 12.72 17.25
C ASP A 441 15.96 11.34 16.62
N TRP A 442 16.56 10.32 17.20
CA TRP A 442 16.41 8.95 16.76
C TRP A 442 15.04 8.36 17.11
N GLU A 443 14.24 9.03 17.96
CA GLU A 443 12.99 8.52 18.53
C GLU A 443 11.76 8.76 17.65
N THR A 444 11.81 9.66 16.65
CA THR A 444 10.73 9.85 15.67
C THR A 444 10.86 8.85 14.51
N PRO A 445 9.97 7.84 14.38
CA PRO A 445 9.98 6.90 13.28
C PRO A 445 9.28 7.55 12.09
N HIS A 446 10.02 8.32 11.29
CA HIS A 446 9.55 8.64 9.95
C HIS A 446 9.72 7.43 9.05
N ILE A 447 8.71 7.24 8.19
CA ILE A 447 8.61 6.26 7.10
C ILE A 447 9.80 6.35 6.09
N SER A 448 10.77 7.24 6.32
CA SER A 448 11.89 7.57 5.43
C SER A 448 13.27 7.04 5.84
N ARG A 449 13.43 6.29 6.94
CA ARG A 449 14.74 5.74 7.36
C ARG A 449 15.02 4.34 6.77
N PRO A 450 16.16 4.13 6.07
CA PRO A 450 16.48 2.85 5.43
C PRO A 450 17.02 1.77 6.39
N PHE A 451 17.57 2.17 7.55
CA PHE A 451 18.19 1.28 8.54
C PHE A 451 17.44 1.28 9.87
N ASP A 452 17.32 0.11 10.48
CA ASP A 452 16.78 -0.10 11.82
C ASP A 452 17.84 0.19 12.90
N MET A 453 19.11 -0.06 12.61
CA MET A 453 20.25 0.30 13.48
C MET A 453 21.41 0.89 12.69
N VAL A 454 22.11 1.84 13.29
CA VAL A 454 23.31 2.48 12.70
C VAL A 454 24.43 2.51 13.75
N PHE A 455 25.61 2.00 13.37
CA PHE A 455 26.82 2.06 14.17
C PHE A 455 27.85 2.92 13.46
N PHE A 456 28.48 3.80 14.23
CA PHE A 456 29.53 4.69 13.76
C PHE A 456 30.85 4.27 14.37
N ALA A 457 31.93 4.42 13.62
CA ALA A 457 33.26 4.32 14.18
C ALA A 457 33.53 5.51 15.12
N SER A 458 34.41 5.30 16.10
CA SER A 458 34.84 6.36 17.02
C SER A 458 35.53 7.55 16.33
N GLN A 459 36.07 7.36 15.13
CA GLN A 459 36.69 8.37 14.28
C GLN A 459 36.44 8.08 12.80
N ASN A 460 36.85 8.99 11.92
CA ASN A 460 36.82 8.75 10.48
C ASN A 460 37.96 7.79 10.08
N ASP A 461 37.64 6.50 9.92
CA ASP A 461 38.59 5.45 9.58
C ASP A 461 38.69 5.22 8.07
N PHE A 462 39.63 4.36 7.65
CA PHE A 462 39.71 3.92 6.26
C PHE A 462 38.42 3.22 5.82
N HIS A 463 38.03 3.45 4.57
CA HIS A 463 36.88 2.80 3.96
C HIS A 463 36.91 1.28 4.15
N VAL A 464 35.80 0.72 4.66
CA VAL A 464 35.62 -0.70 5.02
C VAL A 464 36.66 -1.28 6.00
N LEU A 465 37.20 -0.46 6.92
CA LEU A 465 38.15 -0.92 7.92
C LEU A 465 37.54 -1.88 8.92
N ILE A 466 38.04 -3.12 8.91
CA ILE A 466 37.69 -4.14 9.91
C ILE A 466 38.53 -3.90 11.16
N SER A 467 37.91 -3.27 12.15
CA SER A 467 38.48 -3.05 13.48
C SER A 467 37.82 -3.96 14.53
N ASN A 468 38.45 -4.11 15.70
CA ASN A 468 37.82 -4.82 16.82
C ASN A 468 36.49 -4.19 17.24
N GLU A 469 36.36 -2.86 17.14
CA GLU A 469 35.10 -2.14 17.42
C GLU A 469 34.00 -2.58 16.45
N GLN A 470 34.29 -2.60 15.14
CA GLN A 470 33.34 -3.01 14.11
C GLN A 470 32.96 -4.49 14.21
N ILE A 471 33.94 -5.36 14.50
CA ILE A 471 33.69 -6.79 14.77
C ILE A 471 32.75 -6.92 15.96
N ASN A 472 33.03 -6.25 17.08
CA ASN A 472 32.20 -6.34 18.28
C ASN A 472 30.79 -5.80 18.05
N ASN A 473 30.62 -4.70 17.31
CA ASN A 473 29.31 -4.17 16.96
C ASN A 473 28.51 -5.17 16.11
N LEU A 474 29.13 -5.72 15.06
CA LEU A 474 28.48 -6.72 14.21
C LEU A 474 28.12 -8.00 14.98
N VAL A 475 29.08 -8.55 15.74
CA VAL A 475 28.87 -9.74 16.57
C VAL A 475 27.77 -9.49 17.58
N LYS A 476 27.76 -8.35 18.26
CA LYS A 476 26.71 -7.99 19.22
C LYS A 476 25.32 -7.97 18.57
N ILE A 477 25.18 -7.46 17.36
CA ILE A 477 23.89 -7.41 16.64
C ILE A 477 23.43 -8.82 16.28
N LEU A 478 24.33 -9.64 15.73
CA LEU A 478 24.03 -11.01 15.34
C LEU A 478 23.80 -11.90 16.57
N GLU A 479 24.55 -11.70 17.65
CA GLU A 479 24.33 -12.34 18.95
C GLU A 479 23.04 -11.86 19.61
N GLN A 480 22.68 -10.58 19.52
CA GLN A 480 21.39 -10.11 19.99
C GLN A 480 20.28 -10.79 19.23
N LYS A 481 20.40 -10.96 17.90
CA LYS A 481 19.46 -11.78 17.12
C LYS A 481 19.44 -13.23 17.60
N ILE A 482 20.59 -13.86 17.88
CA ILE A 482 20.68 -15.26 18.33
C ILE A 482 20.18 -15.45 19.78
N ASN A 483 20.45 -14.50 20.66
CA ASN A 483 20.08 -14.54 22.09
C ASN A 483 18.66 -14.02 22.31
N SER A 484 18.14 -13.21 21.38
CA SER A 484 16.73 -12.87 21.28
C SER A 484 15.91 -13.99 20.64
N TYR A 485 16.56 -14.92 19.94
CA TYR A 485 16.14 -16.30 19.75
C TYR A 485 16.21 -17.05 21.09
N ILE A 486 15.41 -16.61 22.05
CA ILE A 486 14.73 -17.59 22.87
C ILE A 486 13.87 -18.38 21.87
N ASP A 487 13.93 -19.70 21.88
CA ASP A 487 13.28 -20.58 20.91
C ASP A 487 11.76 -20.32 20.86
N LEU A 488 11.39 -19.32 20.08
CA LEU A 488 10.01 -18.88 19.81
C LEU A 488 9.36 -19.77 18.78
N SER A 489 10.06 -20.79 18.26
CA SER A 489 9.47 -21.74 17.34
C SER A 489 8.32 -22.52 17.99
N VAL A 490 8.27 -22.58 19.33
CA VAL A 490 7.25 -23.27 20.11
C VAL A 490 6.87 -22.51 21.39
N LEU A 491 5.58 -22.39 21.68
CA LEU A 491 4.99 -21.94 22.95
C LEU A 491 3.98 -23.01 23.43
N PRO A 492 3.93 -23.40 24.72
CA PRO A 492 4.83 -23.00 25.78
C PRO A 492 6.23 -23.61 25.61
N TYR A 493 7.25 -22.88 26.05
CA TYR A 493 8.67 -23.30 26.03
C TYR A 493 9.21 -23.34 27.45
N ASN A 494 9.84 -24.44 27.89
CA ASN A 494 10.49 -24.56 29.22
C ASN A 494 9.65 -24.03 30.42
N ASN A 495 8.37 -24.41 30.51
CA ASN A 495 7.36 -23.94 31.49
C ASN A 495 6.88 -22.49 31.35
N TYR A 496 7.33 -21.75 30.33
CA TYR A 496 6.85 -20.42 30.03
C TYR A 496 5.72 -20.48 29.01
N THR A 497 4.56 -19.94 29.39
CA THR A 497 3.35 -19.97 28.57
C THR A 497 3.20 -18.74 27.69
N THR A 498 3.93 -17.66 27.97
CA THR A 498 3.64 -16.35 27.39
C THR A 498 4.91 -15.72 26.83
N PHE A 499 4.83 -15.21 25.61
CA PHE A 499 5.83 -14.32 25.03
C PHE A 499 5.20 -12.98 24.65
N ASN A 500 5.92 -11.87 24.82
CA ASN A 500 5.45 -10.52 24.48
C ASN A 500 6.51 -9.70 23.72
N PHE A 501 6.24 -9.42 22.44
CA PHE A 501 6.98 -8.43 21.68
C PHE A 501 6.62 -7.04 22.22
N GLY A 502 7.53 -6.35 22.92
CA GLY A 502 7.23 -5.04 23.53
C GLY A 502 8.44 -4.12 23.66
N GLN A 503 9.49 -4.38 22.88
CA GLN A 503 10.74 -3.61 22.85
C GLN A 503 11.05 -3.16 21.40
N ARG A 504 11.78 -2.04 21.24
CA ARG A 504 12.07 -1.43 19.92
C ARG A 504 12.88 -2.36 19.00
N ASP A 505 13.57 -3.33 19.57
CA ASP A 505 14.53 -4.19 18.87
C ASP A 505 13.88 -5.32 18.04
N PHE A 506 12.56 -5.52 18.15
CA PHE A 506 11.85 -6.59 17.44
C PHE A 506 10.83 -6.05 16.43
N SER A 507 11.27 -5.89 15.18
CA SER A 507 10.38 -5.55 14.07
C SER A 507 9.98 -6.76 13.22
N SER A 508 10.57 -7.95 13.46
CA SER A 508 10.28 -9.15 12.68
C SER A 508 10.17 -10.45 13.50
N PHE A 509 9.37 -11.40 13.01
CA PHE A 509 9.18 -12.73 13.61
C PHE A 509 9.12 -13.86 12.56
N GLY A 510 9.63 -15.04 12.92
CA GLY A 510 9.68 -16.23 12.08
C GLY A 510 8.44 -17.12 12.20
N SER A 511 8.64 -18.44 12.00
CA SER A 511 7.60 -19.44 12.27
C SER A 511 7.47 -19.69 13.77
N ILE A 512 6.24 -19.83 14.26
CA ILE A 512 5.91 -19.97 15.69
C ILE A 512 4.77 -20.98 15.83
N SER A 513 4.95 -22.01 16.66
CA SER A 513 3.88 -22.94 17.04
C SER A 513 3.37 -22.58 18.43
N ILE A 514 2.10 -22.23 18.57
CA ILE A 514 1.47 -21.86 19.84
C ILE A 514 0.58 -23.04 20.25
N HIS A 515 1.12 -23.99 20.99
CA HIS A 515 0.38 -25.09 21.60
C HIS A 515 -0.61 -24.60 22.65
N SER A 516 -1.44 -25.54 23.11
CA SER A 516 -2.46 -25.30 24.14
C SER A 516 -1.94 -24.58 25.38
N GLY A 517 -2.60 -23.48 25.75
CA GLY A 517 -2.22 -22.63 26.89
C GLY A 517 -1.07 -21.64 26.60
N GLY A 518 -0.46 -21.71 25.42
CA GLY A 518 0.51 -20.74 24.94
C GLY A 518 -0.13 -19.41 24.55
N GLN A 519 0.58 -18.30 24.76
CA GLN A 519 0.15 -16.96 24.40
C GLN A 519 1.28 -16.16 23.73
N LEU A 520 1.03 -15.72 22.50
CA LEU A 520 1.88 -14.79 21.76
C LEU A 520 1.29 -13.38 21.82
N ASN A 521 2.02 -12.44 22.40
CA ASN A 521 1.57 -11.05 22.53
C ASN A 521 2.41 -10.10 21.69
N PHE A 522 1.76 -9.08 21.16
CA PHE A 522 2.37 -7.94 20.50
C PHE A 522 1.95 -6.68 21.25
N ASN A 523 2.88 -6.12 22.00
CA ASN A 523 2.77 -4.91 22.81
C ASN A 523 1.62 -4.96 23.82
N ASN A 524 1.48 -6.10 24.51
CA ASN A 524 0.56 -6.21 25.62
C ASN A 524 1.20 -5.61 26.89
N ALA A 525 0.39 -5.10 27.81
CA ALA A 525 0.81 -4.44 29.05
C ALA A 525 1.27 -5.45 30.12
N ILE A 526 2.16 -6.35 29.73
CA ILE A 526 2.81 -7.37 30.55
C ILE A 526 4.33 -7.27 30.37
N LEU A 527 5.10 -8.08 31.10
CA LEU A 527 6.54 -8.16 30.90
C LEU A 527 6.85 -8.56 29.46
N VAL A 528 7.87 -7.94 28.88
CA VAL A 528 8.36 -8.27 27.53
C VAL A 528 9.10 -9.62 27.54
N ASN A 529 9.34 -10.18 26.35
CA ASN A 529 9.94 -11.51 26.20
C ASN A 529 9.11 -12.57 26.92
N TYR A 530 9.74 -13.49 27.66
CA TYR A 530 9.05 -14.47 28.52
C TYR A 530 8.79 -13.93 29.95
N GLY A 531 9.18 -12.68 30.23
CA GLY A 531 9.01 -12.05 31.54
C GLY A 531 9.76 -12.75 32.67
N ASN A 532 10.91 -13.37 32.37
CA ASN A 532 11.57 -14.33 33.24
C ASN A 532 12.95 -13.90 33.72
N VAL A 533 13.58 -12.92 33.07
CA VAL A 533 14.83 -12.33 33.58
C VAL A 533 14.45 -11.17 34.50
N VAL A 534 15.15 -11.04 35.64
CA VAL A 534 14.93 -9.95 36.61
C VAL A 534 15.02 -8.55 35.98
N SER A 535 15.60 -8.45 34.79
CA SER A 535 15.73 -7.23 34.00
C SER A 535 14.65 -7.01 32.92
N ASP A 536 13.75 -7.96 32.66
CA ASP A 536 12.71 -7.76 31.64
C ASP A 536 11.75 -6.64 32.09
N PRO A 537 11.65 -5.52 31.35
CA PRO A 537 10.73 -4.45 31.71
C PRO A 537 9.30 -4.80 31.32
N LEU A 538 8.34 -4.06 31.87
CA LEU A 538 7.00 -3.98 31.28
C LEU A 538 7.09 -3.32 29.90
N ALA A 539 6.22 -3.72 28.98
CA ALA A 539 6.09 -3.02 27.70
C ALA A 539 5.74 -1.53 27.95
N ASP A 540 6.54 -0.64 27.38
CA ASP A 540 6.42 0.81 27.59
C ASP A 540 6.24 1.62 26.30
N ILE A 541 6.29 0.94 25.14
CA ILE A 541 6.22 1.57 23.82
C ILE A 541 4.75 1.75 23.42
N SER A 542 4.32 2.96 23.09
CA SER A 542 2.92 3.26 22.75
C SER A 542 2.39 2.49 21.52
N LYS A 543 3.23 2.31 20.49
CA LYS A 543 2.91 1.49 19.31
C LYS A 543 4.13 0.69 18.84
N ILE A 544 3.96 -0.59 18.57
CA ILE A 544 4.98 -1.40 17.87
C ILE A 544 4.53 -1.75 16.45
N TYR A 545 5.51 -2.04 15.61
CA TYR A 545 5.32 -2.57 14.27
C TYR A 545 6.07 -3.90 14.19
N ALA A 546 5.35 -5.01 14.02
CA ALA A 546 5.91 -6.34 13.91
C ALA A 546 5.52 -6.96 12.58
N ARG A 547 6.44 -7.67 11.93
CA ARG A 547 6.18 -8.22 10.59
C ARG A 547 6.75 -9.63 10.44
N SER A 548 6.02 -10.52 9.82
CA SER A 548 6.51 -11.88 9.59
C SER A 548 7.71 -11.87 8.63
N SER A 549 8.58 -12.88 8.77
CA SER A 549 9.70 -13.07 7.85
C SER A 549 9.19 -13.32 6.43
N SER A 550 9.91 -12.84 5.42
CA SER A 550 9.60 -13.09 4.00
C SER A 550 9.90 -14.53 3.55
N CYS A 551 10.20 -15.44 4.49
CA CYS A 551 10.71 -16.78 4.27
C CYS A 551 9.73 -17.86 4.77
N ASN A 552 8.45 -17.78 4.38
CA ASN A 552 7.39 -18.73 4.76
C ASN A 552 7.18 -18.84 6.28
N ALA A 553 7.09 -17.71 6.98
CA ALA A 553 6.70 -17.74 8.38
C ALA A 553 5.34 -18.43 8.52
N HIS A 554 5.28 -19.54 9.25
CA HIS A 554 4.04 -20.20 9.61
C HIS A 554 3.83 -20.02 11.11
N VAL A 555 2.85 -19.19 11.46
CA VAL A 555 2.39 -19.05 12.84
C VAL A 555 1.17 -19.96 12.99
N ASN A 556 1.36 -21.10 13.64
CA ASN A 556 0.32 -22.09 13.90
C ASN A 556 -0.17 -21.95 15.34
N CYS A 557 -1.41 -21.51 15.54
CA CYS A 557 -2.04 -21.40 16.84
C CYS A 557 -2.96 -22.59 17.07
N GLU A 558 -2.54 -23.51 17.94
CA GLU A 558 -3.30 -24.72 18.28
C GLU A 558 -4.45 -24.44 19.24
N ALA A 559 -5.23 -25.49 19.53
CA ALA A 559 -6.39 -25.39 20.40
C ALA A 559 -6.08 -24.84 21.79
N ASN A 560 -6.82 -23.79 22.19
CA ASN A 560 -6.61 -23.01 23.41
C ASN A 560 -5.28 -22.23 23.46
N GLY A 561 -4.56 -22.09 22.34
CA GLY A 561 -3.52 -21.10 22.15
C GLY A 561 -4.12 -19.71 21.92
N SER A 562 -3.35 -18.64 22.16
CA SER A 562 -3.82 -17.28 21.91
C SER A 562 -2.78 -16.34 21.31
N ILE A 563 -3.24 -15.46 20.42
CA ILE A 563 -2.47 -14.34 19.87
C ILE A 563 -3.16 -13.05 20.30
N VAL A 564 -2.43 -12.11 20.90
CA VAL A 564 -2.98 -10.85 21.44
C VAL A 564 -2.20 -9.65 20.91
N LEU A 565 -2.89 -8.70 20.28
CA LEU A 565 -2.32 -7.45 19.81
C LEU A 565 -2.82 -6.29 20.67
N GLY A 566 -1.88 -5.52 21.20
CA GLY A 566 -2.11 -4.38 22.07
C GLY A 566 -2.46 -4.74 23.53
N GLY A 567 -2.58 -3.71 24.36
CA GLY A 567 -2.95 -3.81 25.77
C GLY A 567 -3.16 -2.45 26.41
N THR A 568 -3.57 -2.47 27.67
CA THR A 568 -3.80 -1.25 28.45
C THR A 568 -3.00 -1.35 29.73
N LYS A 569 -2.15 -0.35 30.00
CA LYS A 569 -1.37 -0.29 31.23
C LYS A 569 -2.28 -0.01 32.44
N PRO A 570 -1.83 -0.32 33.67
CA PRO A 570 -2.60 -0.03 34.88
C PRO A 570 -2.97 1.46 35.07
N ASN A 571 -2.22 2.39 34.47
CA ASN A 571 -2.48 3.82 34.49
C ASN A 571 -3.48 4.30 33.40
N GLY A 572 -3.95 3.40 32.53
CA GLY A 572 -4.90 3.71 31.46
C GLY A 572 -4.26 3.94 30.08
N ASP A 573 -2.94 4.03 29.98
CA ASP A 573 -2.28 4.22 28.68
C ASP A 573 -2.51 3.02 27.77
N GLN A 574 -2.92 3.28 26.53
CA GLN A 574 -3.05 2.25 25.50
C GLN A 574 -1.67 1.92 24.89
N LEU A 575 -1.41 0.63 24.77
CA LEU A 575 -0.34 0.04 23.99
C LEU A 575 -0.95 -0.61 22.76
N THR A 576 -0.48 -0.23 21.58
CA THR A 576 -1.04 -0.69 20.30
C THR A 576 0.00 -1.47 19.50
N ALA A 577 -0.46 -2.33 18.60
CA ALA A 577 0.41 -3.07 17.70
C ALA A 577 -0.14 -3.07 16.29
N GLU A 578 0.77 -2.93 15.31
CA GLU A 578 0.49 -3.22 13.92
C GLU A 578 1.32 -4.45 13.54
N VAL A 579 0.63 -5.55 13.25
CA VAL A 579 1.25 -6.85 12.97
C VAL A 579 0.93 -7.26 11.55
N GLU A 580 1.95 -7.48 10.74
CA GLU A 580 1.82 -7.76 9.32
C GLU A 580 2.33 -9.16 8.98
N PHE A 581 1.46 -10.00 8.43
CA PHE A 581 1.84 -11.27 7.80
C PHE A 581 2.13 -11.01 6.32
N ARG A 582 3.40 -11.07 5.93
CA ARG A 582 3.88 -10.75 4.58
C ARG A 582 3.71 -11.90 3.59
N LYS A 583 3.84 -11.59 2.29
CA LYS A 583 3.85 -12.54 1.16
C LYS A 583 4.53 -13.88 1.50
N GLY A 584 3.80 -14.97 1.32
CA GLY A 584 4.25 -16.34 1.58
C GLY A 584 4.11 -16.81 3.04
N SER A 585 3.70 -15.94 3.97
CA SER A 585 3.47 -16.30 5.37
C SER A 585 2.06 -16.86 5.58
N ILE A 586 1.91 -17.68 6.62
CA ILE A 586 0.66 -18.30 7.02
C ILE A 586 0.39 -17.97 8.48
N LEU A 587 -0.81 -17.44 8.76
CA LEU A 587 -1.39 -17.46 10.09
C LEU A 587 -2.46 -18.56 10.11
N GLU A 588 -2.30 -19.57 10.94
CA GLU A 588 -3.25 -20.67 11.08
C GLU A 588 -3.86 -20.66 12.49
N LEU A 589 -5.18 -20.57 12.55
CA LEU A 589 -5.96 -20.62 13.80
C LEU A 589 -6.70 -21.96 13.85
N GLN A 590 -6.22 -22.90 14.66
CA GLN A 590 -6.87 -24.19 14.89
C GLN A 590 -8.15 -24.05 15.73
N SER A 591 -8.91 -25.14 15.86
CA SER A 591 -10.13 -25.17 16.68
C SER A 591 -9.88 -24.65 18.09
N ASP A 592 -10.73 -23.75 18.59
CA ASP A 592 -10.63 -23.11 19.89
C ASP A 592 -9.39 -22.20 20.11
N ALA A 593 -8.59 -21.93 19.06
CA ALA A 593 -7.56 -20.91 19.11
C ALA A 593 -8.19 -19.50 19.17
N VAL A 594 -7.53 -18.57 19.88
CA VAL A 594 -8.04 -17.19 20.05
C VAL A 594 -7.09 -16.19 19.42
N LEU A 595 -7.56 -15.46 18.40
CA LEU A 595 -6.93 -14.23 17.93
C LEU A 595 -7.66 -13.03 18.54
N ARG A 596 -6.95 -12.18 19.29
CA ARG A 596 -7.50 -10.98 19.91
C ARG A 596 -6.74 -9.74 19.44
N VAL A 597 -7.44 -8.81 18.80
CA VAL A 597 -6.92 -7.50 18.41
C VAL A 597 -7.61 -6.46 19.28
N ARG A 598 -6.85 -5.72 20.09
CA ARG A 598 -7.40 -4.66 20.95
C ARG A 598 -7.45 -3.32 20.23
N ASP A 599 -8.21 -2.40 20.80
CA ASP A 599 -8.42 -1.04 20.32
C ASP A 599 -7.12 -0.36 19.89
N GLY A 600 -7.15 0.31 18.74
CA GLY A 600 -6.02 0.99 18.11
C GLY A 600 -4.97 0.06 17.48
N SER A 601 -5.13 -1.26 17.57
CA SER A 601 -4.23 -2.25 16.96
C SER A 601 -4.77 -2.79 15.64
N THR A 602 -3.87 -3.27 14.79
CA THR A 602 -4.20 -3.78 13.45
C THR A 602 -3.43 -5.07 13.18
N LEU A 603 -4.14 -6.13 12.77
CA LEU A 603 -3.54 -7.30 12.14
C LEU A 603 -3.75 -7.20 10.64
N ILE A 604 -2.67 -7.32 9.87
CA ILE A 604 -2.67 -7.24 8.40
C ILE A 604 -2.27 -8.61 7.85
N ILE A 605 -3.13 -9.20 7.02
CA ILE A 605 -2.78 -10.33 6.15
C ILE A 605 -2.46 -9.73 4.78
N ASP A 606 -1.19 -9.56 4.47
CA ASP A 606 -0.75 -8.82 3.28
C ASP A 606 -0.87 -9.66 1.99
N GLU A 607 -0.70 -9.03 0.83
CA GLU A 607 -0.80 -9.68 -0.47
C GLU A 607 0.10 -10.93 -0.56
N GLY A 608 -0.49 -12.07 -0.93
CA GLY A 608 0.19 -13.36 -1.02
C GLY A 608 0.48 -14.05 0.34
N ALA A 609 0.01 -13.50 1.46
CA ALA A 609 -0.11 -14.22 2.73
C ALA A 609 -1.45 -14.97 2.82
N LEU A 610 -1.56 -15.91 3.76
CA LEU A 610 -2.73 -16.76 3.97
C LEU A 610 -3.16 -16.77 5.44
N LEU A 611 -4.43 -16.51 5.69
CA LEU A 611 -5.09 -16.78 6.98
C LEU A 611 -5.90 -18.07 6.88
N ILE A 612 -5.58 -19.08 7.69
CA ILE A 612 -6.31 -20.35 7.75
C ILE A 612 -7.16 -20.38 9.03
N ILE A 613 -8.44 -20.68 8.91
CA ILE A 613 -9.40 -20.72 10.01
C ILE A 613 -10.02 -22.12 10.10
N HIS A 614 -9.80 -22.80 11.22
CA HIS A 614 -10.45 -24.07 11.57
C HIS A 614 -11.78 -23.86 12.30
N PRO A 615 -12.67 -24.87 12.34
CA PRO A 615 -13.94 -24.79 13.07
C PRO A 615 -13.73 -24.48 14.55
N GLY A 616 -14.44 -23.49 15.07
CA GLY A 616 -14.37 -23.08 16.48
C GLY A 616 -13.24 -22.10 16.82
N ALA A 617 -12.36 -21.76 15.88
CA ALA A 617 -11.40 -20.66 16.06
C ALA A 617 -12.15 -19.34 16.33
N GLN A 618 -11.61 -18.50 17.22
CA GLN A 618 -12.25 -17.28 17.70
C GLN A 618 -11.44 -16.06 17.32
N ILE A 619 -12.08 -15.09 16.66
CA ILE A 619 -11.51 -13.77 16.40
C ILE A 619 -12.25 -12.75 17.28
N ILE A 620 -11.48 -11.96 18.01
CA ILE A 620 -12.00 -10.95 18.93
C ILE A 620 -11.41 -9.60 18.51
N LEU A 621 -12.26 -8.68 18.04
CA LEU A 621 -11.89 -7.32 17.68
C LEU A 621 -12.42 -6.39 18.78
N GLU A 622 -11.58 -6.14 19.78
CA GLU A 622 -11.92 -5.55 21.07
C GLU A 622 -11.66 -4.03 21.08
N GLY A 623 -12.63 -3.26 20.58
CA GLY A 623 -12.59 -1.79 20.49
C GLY A 623 -12.87 -1.27 19.08
N GLU A 624 -13.41 -0.05 18.98
CA GLU A 624 -13.88 0.54 17.70
C GLU A 624 -12.76 0.74 16.67
N ASN A 625 -11.50 0.82 17.13
CA ASN A 625 -10.31 0.98 16.29
C ASN A 625 -9.51 -0.33 16.17
N ALA A 626 -10.04 -1.48 16.60
CA ALA A 626 -9.43 -2.78 16.38
C ALA A 626 -9.70 -3.25 14.94
N VAL A 627 -8.65 -3.56 14.18
CA VAL A 627 -8.78 -3.85 12.73
C VAL A 627 -8.15 -5.19 12.37
N LEU A 628 -8.92 -6.02 11.65
CA LEU A 628 -8.39 -7.12 10.85
C LEU A 628 -8.41 -6.70 9.38
N GLU A 629 -7.24 -6.41 8.82
CA GLU A 629 -7.07 -5.99 7.43
C GLU A 629 -6.65 -7.16 6.54
N LEU A 630 -7.44 -7.41 5.49
CA LEU A 630 -7.26 -8.51 4.55
C LEU A 630 -6.91 -7.96 3.17
N ARG A 631 -5.65 -8.19 2.78
CA ARG A 631 -5.11 -7.98 1.43
C ARG A 631 -4.70 -9.29 0.76
N GLY A 632 -4.38 -10.30 1.57
CA GLY A 632 -4.13 -11.69 1.19
C GLY A 632 -5.34 -12.60 1.38
N LYS A 633 -5.19 -13.90 1.10
CA LYS A 633 -6.31 -14.86 1.05
C LYS A 633 -6.73 -15.34 2.43
N VAL A 634 -8.01 -15.72 2.57
CA VAL A 634 -8.54 -16.45 3.72
C VAL A 634 -8.96 -17.86 3.31
N ARG A 635 -8.46 -18.88 3.99
CA ARG A 635 -8.88 -20.28 3.82
C ARG A 635 -9.75 -20.71 4.99
N LEU A 636 -10.94 -21.23 4.67
CA LEU A 636 -11.86 -21.83 5.63
C LEU A 636 -11.75 -23.35 5.53
N GLU A 637 -11.35 -23.97 6.64
CA GLU A 637 -11.34 -25.43 6.75
C GLU A 637 -12.77 -25.99 6.86
N ASN A 638 -12.94 -27.31 6.71
CA ASN A 638 -14.25 -27.95 6.66
C ASN A 638 -15.16 -27.56 7.86
N ASP A 639 -16.38 -27.07 7.57
CA ASP A 639 -17.34 -26.55 8.55
C ASP A 639 -16.93 -25.27 9.32
N ALA A 640 -15.88 -24.55 8.88
CA ALA A 640 -15.41 -23.34 9.55
C ALA A 640 -16.33 -22.11 9.31
N VAL A 641 -16.37 -21.21 10.29
CA VAL A 641 -17.13 -19.95 10.23
C VAL A 641 -16.19 -18.78 10.45
N PHE A 642 -16.02 -17.93 9.43
CA PHE A 642 -15.32 -16.67 9.60
C PHE A 642 -16.26 -15.66 10.27
N SER A 643 -15.96 -15.30 11.51
CA SER A 643 -16.73 -14.37 12.33
C SER A 643 -15.82 -13.70 13.35
N PHE A 644 -16.29 -12.60 13.95
CA PHE A 644 -15.61 -11.95 15.07
C PHE A 644 -16.60 -11.55 16.17
N THR A 645 -16.08 -11.21 17.35
CA THR A 645 -16.85 -10.65 18.48
C THR A 645 -16.15 -9.42 19.05
N LYS A 646 -16.87 -8.57 19.80
CA LYS A 646 -16.28 -7.39 20.46
C LYS A 646 -15.49 -7.69 21.73
N GLY A 647 -15.51 -8.94 22.21
CA GLY A 647 -14.88 -9.31 23.47
C GLY A 647 -15.49 -8.57 24.65
N ALA A 648 -14.65 -8.01 25.53
CA ALA A 648 -15.13 -7.26 26.70
C ALA A 648 -15.30 -5.75 26.44
N ALA A 649 -14.99 -5.27 25.23
CA ALA A 649 -15.12 -3.86 24.88
C ALA A 649 -16.59 -3.42 24.78
N ALA A 650 -16.83 -2.12 24.92
CA ALA A 650 -18.16 -1.53 24.71
C ALA A 650 -18.62 -1.69 23.25
N LYS A 651 -17.71 -1.44 22.30
CA LYS A 651 -17.90 -1.57 20.84
C LYS A 651 -16.92 -2.56 20.24
N GLY A 652 -17.30 -3.20 19.14
CA GLY A 652 -16.44 -4.08 18.36
C GLY A 652 -15.59 -3.32 17.35
N GLY A 653 -14.51 -3.96 16.91
CA GLY A 653 -13.75 -3.53 15.74
C GLY A 653 -14.37 -4.03 14.44
N PHE A 654 -13.62 -3.96 13.34
CA PHE A 654 -14.13 -4.29 12.01
C PHE A 654 -13.12 -5.05 11.14
N VAL A 655 -13.65 -5.73 10.13
CA VAL A 655 -12.84 -6.34 9.07
C VAL A 655 -12.72 -5.36 7.92
N ARG A 656 -11.50 -5.06 7.50
CA ARG A 656 -11.20 -4.24 6.33
C ARG A 656 -10.76 -5.13 5.18
N PHE A 657 -11.42 -5.03 4.05
CA PHE A 657 -11.02 -5.67 2.81
C PHE A 657 -10.31 -4.65 1.91
N ASN A 658 -9.05 -4.92 1.57
CA ASN A 658 -8.21 -4.06 0.73
C ASN A 658 -7.48 -4.93 -0.29
N TYR A 659 -8.21 -5.34 -1.34
CA TYR A 659 -7.66 -6.18 -2.41
C TYR A 659 -7.35 -5.32 -3.64
N LYS A 660 -6.21 -5.59 -4.27
CA LYS A 660 -5.91 -5.00 -5.59
C LYS A 660 -6.85 -5.57 -6.65
N GLU A 661 -7.13 -4.77 -7.68
CA GLU A 661 -7.89 -5.18 -8.86
C GLU A 661 -7.40 -6.54 -9.40
N ASP A 662 -8.33 -7.41 -9.81
CA ASP A 662 -8.11 -8.74 -10.40
C ASP A 662 -7.75 -9.90 -9.45
N ALA A 663 -7.83 -9.71 -8.13
CA ALA A 663 -7.73 -10.82 -7.17
C ALA A 663 -9.00 -11.72 -7.24
N ALA A 664 -9.09 -12.60 -8.24
CA ALA A 664 -9.99 -13.74 -8.17
C ALA A 664 -9.54 -14.64 -7.00
N ASP A 665 -10.49 -15.10 -6.17
CA ASP A 665 -10.27 -16.02 -5.03
C ASP A 665 -9.78 -15.39 -3.72
N ASN A 666 -10.50 -14.39 -3.19
CA ASN A 666 -10.28 -13.83 -1.85
C ASN A 666 -10.44 -14.89 -0.73
N PHE A 667 -11.31 -15.88 -0.97
CA PHE A 667 -11.60 -16.98 -0.06
C PHE A 667 -11.38 -18.35 -0.71
N GLU A 668 -10.79 -19.27 0.05
CA GLU A 668 -10.59 -20.67 -0.31
C GLU A 668 -11.38 -21.57 0.66
N LEU A 669 -12.13 -22.55 0.15
CA LEU A 669 -12.97 -23.43 0.97
C LEU A 669 -12.42 -24.86 0.91
N MET A 670 -12.17 -25.50 2.06
CA MET A 670 -11.66 -26.88 2.13
C MET A 670 -12.75 -27.92 2.45
N GLY A 671 -13.98 -27.50 2.77
CA GLY A 671 -15.09 -28.44 2.96
C GLY A 671 -16.48 -27.80 2.83
N PRO A 672 -17.55 -28.62 2.83
CA PRO A 672 -18.92 -28.14 2.87
C PRO A 672 -19.22 -27.31 4.12
N ASN A 673 -20.33 -26.57 4.09
CA ASN A 673 -20.87 -25.77 5.21
C ASN A 673 -19.99 -24.61 5.72
N CYS A 674 -18.92 -24.23 5.02
CA CYS A 674 -18.16 -23.03 5.38
C CYS A 674 -19.04 -21.78 5.29
N LYS A 675 -18.92 -20.88 6.26
CA LYS A 675 -19.73 -19.65 6.34
C LYS A 675 -18.89 -18.42 6.63
N ILE A 676 -19.41 -17.26 6.24
CA ILE A 676 -18.93 -15.95 6.69
C ILE A 676 -20.09 -15.28 7.41
N ASN A 677 -19.89 -14.91 8.68
CA ASN A 677 -20.92 -14.28 9.51
C ASN A 677 -20.31 -13.10 10.27
N LEU A 678 -20.57 -11.89 9.78
CA LEU A 678 -20.10 -10.64 10.37
C LEU A 678 -21.31 -9.92 10.98
N THR A 679 -21.44 -10.01 12.30
CA THR A 679 -22.58 -9.47 13.05
C THR A 679 -22.07 -8.48 14.10
N GLY A 680 -22.63 -7.27 14.10
CA GLY A 680 -22.43 -6.31 15.18
C GLY A 680 -23.36 -6.56 16.37
N GLU A 681 -23.28 -5.74 17.40
CA GLU A 681 -24.18 -5.84 18.58
C GLU A 681 -25.16 -4.67 18.67
N THR A 682 -24.78 -3.51 18.12
CA THR A 682 -25.58 -2.29 18.11
C THR A 682 -25.76 -1.77 16.69
N TYR A 683 -27.02 -1.83 16.24
CA TYR A 683 -27.46 -1.27 14.96
C TYR A 683 -27.04 0.21 14.81
N PHE A 684 -26.48 0.56 13.64
CA PHE A 684 -25.90 1.88 13.26
C PHE A 684 -24.60 2.34 13.95
N ALA A 685 -24.19 1.74 15.06
CA ALA A 685 -23.01 2.20 15.81
C ALA A 685 -21.76 1.38 15.51
N ASP A 686 -21.93 0.11 15.13
CA ASP A 686 -20.84 -0.82 14.88
C ASP A 686 -20.51 -0.86 13.40
N LYS A 687 -19.37 -0.27 13.01
CA LYS A 687 -18.75 -0.59 11.72
C LYS A 687 -18.30 -2.05 11.79
N ILE A 688 -18.78 -2.89 10.89
CA ILE A 688 -18.45 -4.32 10.85
C ILE A 688 -17.56 -4.67 9.65
N VAL A 689 -17.70 -3.90 8.56
CA VAL A 689 -16.94 -4.09 7.32
C VAL A 689 -16.52 -2.73 6.76
N GLU A 690 -15.29 -2.67 6.26
CA GLU A 690 -14.79 -1.58 5.43
C GLU A 690 -14.28 -2.14 4.10
N ILE A 691 -14.78 -1.59 2.98
CA ILE A 691 -14.30 -1.88 1.63
C ILE A 691 -13.38 -0.74 1.20
N GLU A 692 -12.09 -1.03 1.06
CA GLU A 692 -11.07 -0.01 0.79
C GLU A 692 -10.89 0.25 -0.71
N GLY A 693 -10.90 1.53 -1.11
CA GLY A 693 -10.61 1.93 -2.49
C GLY A 693 -11.53 1.26 -3.52
N ASN A 694 -10.93 0.69 -4.57
CA ASN A 694 -11.61 -0.02 -5.66
C ASN A 694 -11.77 -1.53 -5.41
N THR A 695 -11.67 -1.98 -4.15
CA THR A 695 -11.75 -3.39 -3.78
C THR A 695 -13.06 -4.04 -4.25
N LYS A 696 -12.94 -5.14 -5.00
CA LYS A 696 -14.07 -6.03 -5.32
C LYS A 696 -14.02 -7.27 -4.44
N LEU A 697 -14.91 -7.35 -3.47
CA LEU A 697 -15.05 -8.52 -2.62
C LEU A 697 -15.88 -9.58 -3.34
N ILE A 698 -15.21 -10.50 -4.03
CA ILE A 698 -15.86 -11.60 -4.76
C ILE A 698 -15.96 -12.82 -3.84
N LEU A 699 -17.19 -13.23 -3.52
CA LEU A 699 -17.43 -14.41 -2.70
C LEU A 699 -17.45 -15.69 -3.56
N PRO A 700 -16.91 -16.81 -3.04
CA PRO A 700 -16.71 -18.01 -3.83
C PRO A 700 -18.05 -18.67 -4.19
N ASN A 701 -18.39 -18.61 -5.48
CA ASN A 701 -19.46 -19.41 -6.07
C ASN A 701 -19.05 -20.88 -6.23
N PHE A 702 -17.82 -21.07 -6.73
CA PHE A 702 -17.25 -22.37 -7.05
C PHE A 702 -15.72 -22.27 -6.94
N THR A 703 -15.14 -22.80 -5.87
CA THR A 703 -13.68 -22.79 -5.69
C THR A 703 -13.04 -23.87 -6.57
N ILE A 704 -12.34 -23.48 -7.63
CA ILE A 704 -11.58 -24.43 -8.46
C ILE A 704 -10.28 -24.79 -7.72
N PRO A 705 -9.93 -26.08 -7.54
CA PRO A 705 -10.52 -27.29 -8.12
C PRO A 705 -11.51 -28.04 -7.21
N THR A 706 -11.74 -27.58 -5.97
CA THR A 706 -12.53 -28.30 -4.96
C THR A 706 -14.01 -28.44 -5.32
N GLY A 707 -14.54 -27.52 -6.12
CA GLY A 707 -15.95 -27.45 -6.50
C GLY A 707 -16.91 -27.12 -5.36
N LEU A 708 -16.40 -26.46 -4.32
CA LEU A 708 -17.17 -26.05 -3.14
C LEU A 708 -17.76 -24.64 -3.32
N GLN A 709 -18.90 -24.40 -2.68
CA GLN A 709 -19.60 -23.12 -2.60
C GLN A 709 -19.73 -22.71 -1.12
N LEU A 710 -19.67 -21.41 -0.83
CA LEU A 710 -19.93 -20.91 0.52
C LEU A 710 -21.38 -21.21 0.91
N ALA A 711 -21.60 -21.75 2.11
CA ALA A 711 -22.93 -22.17 2.53
C ALA A 711 -23.82 -20.98 2.95
N GLU A 712 -23.23 -19.91 3.48
CA GLU A 712 -23.93 -18.68 3.85
C GLU A 712 -22.94 -17.52 3.97
N PHE A 713 -23.29 -16.38 3.39
CA PHE A 713 -22.70 -15.07 3.71
C PHE A 713 -23.73 -14.22 4.45
N LYS A 714 -23.40 -13.83 5.69
CA LYS A 714 -24.30 -13.09 6.55
C LYS A 714 -23.66 -11.80 7.05
N LEU A 715 -24.39 -10.70 6.87
CA LEU A 715 -24.14 -9.41 7.52
C LEU A 715 -25.35 -9.06 8.38
N LYS A 716 -25.12 -8.63 9.63
CA LYS A 716 -26.22 -8.30 10.55
C LYS A 716 -25.84 -7.20 11.55
N ASP A 717 -26.79 -6.33 11.88
CA ASP A 717 -26.70 -5.36 12.99
C ASP A 717 -25.43 -4.49 12.93
N GLY A 718 -25.15 -3.83 11.80
CA GLY A 718 -23.92 -3.03 11.66
C GLY A 718 -23.81 -2.21 10.38
N VAL A 719 -22.66 -1.54 10.20
CA VAL A 719 -22.35 -0.66 9.07
C VAL A 719 -21.27 -1.26 8.18
N VAL A 720 -21.50 -1.21 6.87
CA VAL A 720 -20.55 -1.49 5.78
C VAL A 720 -20.15 -0.15 5.15
N ALA A 721 -18.90 0.24 5.36
CA ALA A 721 -18.37 1.50 4.84
C ALA A 721 -17.55 1.29 3.56
N TYR A 722 -17.82 2.08 2.53
CA TYR A 722 -17.04 2.09 1.28
C TYR A 722 -16.18 3.34 1.24
N THR A 723 -14.86 3.22 1.09
CA THR A 723 -13.94 4.38 1.04
C THR A 723 -13.57 4.81 -0.39
N GLY A 724 -14.02 4.05 -1.39
CA GLY A 724 -13.82 4.29 -2.82
C GLY A 724 -14.98 3.75 -3.63
N ASP A 725 -14.71 3.21 -4.82
CA ASP A 725 -15.69 2.66 -5.78
C ASP A 725 -15.81 1.13 -5.74
N GLY A 726 -15.36 0.49 -4.65
CA GLY A 726 -15.44 -0.95 -4.44
C GLY A 726 -16.86 -1.53 -4.38
N SER A 727 -16.97 -2.86 -4.34
CA SER A 727 -18.26 -3.58 -4.34
C SER A 727 -18.19 -4.93 -3.62
N ILE A 728 -19.35 -5.42 -3.15
CA ILE A 728 -19.51 -6.79 -2.64
C ILE A 728 -20.28 -7.62 -3.69
N ASP A 729 -19.62 -8.62 -4.24
CA ASP A 729 -20.14 -9.49 -5.30
C ASP A 729 -20.47 -10.89 -4.71
N VAL A 730 -21.77 -11.23 -4.69
CA VAL A 730 -22.29 -12.41 -3.99
C VAL A 730 -22.94 -13.42 -4.94
N TYR A 731 -22.36 -14.62 -4.99
CA TYR A 731 -22.88 -15.77 -5.74
C TYR A 731 -23.44 -16.89 -4.85
N CYS A 732 -23.23 -16.80 -3.54
CA CYS A 732 -23.62 -17.82 -2.55
C CYS A 732 -24.90 -17.41 -1.79
N PRO A 733 -25.60 -18.33 -1.11
CA PRO A 733 -26.68 -18.00 -0.18
C PRO A 733 -26.29 -16.83 0.73
N THR A 734 -27.13 -15.81 0.79
CA THR A 734 -26.77 -14.50 1.38
C THR A 734 -27.91 -13.96 2.23
N ARG A 735 -27.59 -13.49 3.44
CA ARG A 735 -28.54 -12.87 4.37
C ARG A 735 -28.01 -11.55 4.89
N PHE A 736 -28.62 -10.45 4.47
CA PHE A 736 -28.39 -9.11 5.04
C PHE A 736 -29.63 -8.69 5.81
N ASP A 737 -29.44 -8.30 7.07
CA ASP A 737 -30.52 -8.00 7.99
C ASP A 737 -30.08 -6.89 8.94
N ASN A 738 -30.73 -5.72 8.89
CA ASN A 738 -30.41 -4.61 9.78
C ASN A 738 -28.98 -4.05 9.54
N VAL A 739 -28.65 -3.77 8.27
CA VAL A 739 -27.31 -3.35 7.82
C VAL A 739 -27.35 -2.03 7.05
N ASP A 740 -26.40 -1.15 7.34
CA ASP A 740 -26.22 0.13 6.64
C ASP A 740 -25.03 0.07 5.68
N PHE A 741 -25.29 0.28 4.39
CA PHE A 741 -24.28 0.40 3.34
C PHE A 741 -24.09 1.88 3.03
N GLU A 742 -22.92 2.43 3.39
CA GLU A 742 -22.65 3.87 3.26
C GLU A 742 -21.35 4.20 2.53
N GLN A 743 -21.39 5.25 1.71
CA GLN A 743 -20.21 5.84 1.10
C GLN A 743 -19.48 6.78 2.07
N VAL A 744 -18.17 6.59 2.19
CA VAL A 744 -17.24 7.42 2.93
C VAL A 744 -16.24 8.04 1.95
N GLY A 745 -16.53 9.23 1.44
CA GLY A 745 -15.67 9.95 0.50
C GLY A 745 -16.38 10.39 -0.79
N ASP A 746 -15.60 10.87 -1.77
CA ASP A 746 -16.12 11.52 -2.98
C ASP A 746 -16.36 10.56 -4.16
N GLN A 747 -15.64 9.43 -4.21
CA GLN A 747 -15.93 8.35 -5.18
C GLN A 747 -17.17 7.59 -4.70
N VAL A 748 -17.93 6.99 -5.62
CA VAL A 748 -19.24 6.43 -5.28
C VAL A 748 -19.36 4.96 -5.68
N ALA A 749 -19.50 4.07 -4.70
CA ALA A 749 -19.51 2.63 -4.82
C ALA A 749 -20.84 2.05 -5.34
N THR A 750 -20.74 0.89 -6.00
CA THR A 750 -21.86 -0.04 -6.15
C THR A 750 -21.85 -0.99 -4.97
N ALA A 751 -22.82 -0.89 -4.06
CA ALA A 751 -22.70 -1.60 -2.78
C ALA A 751 -22.73 -3.13 -2.95
N VAL A 752 -23.79 -3.68 -3.55
CA VAL A 752 -24.00 -5.12 -3.65
C VAL A 752 -24.33 -5.54 -5.08
N ILE A 753 -23.68 -6.60 -5.56
CA ILE A 753 -23.98 -7.28 -6.82
C ILE A 753 -24.48 -8.69 -6.50
N THR A 754 -25.64 -9.07 -7.03
CA THR A 754 -26.27 -10.38 -6.86
C THR A 754 -26.46 -11.07 -8.21
N HIS A 755 -26.46 -12.40 -8.22
CA HIS A 755 -26.38 -13.23 -9.43
C HIS A 755 -27.55 -14.23 -9.57
N GLY A 756 -28.67 -14.00 -8.87
CA GLY A 756 -29.81 -14.94 -8.88
C GLY A 756 -29.52 -16.23 -8.10
N GLN A 757 -28.70 -16.17 -7.05
CA GLN A 757 -28.42 -17.28 -6.15
C GLN A 757 -29.67 -17.71 -5.34
N ALA A 758 -29.70 -18.99 -4.95
CA ALA A 758 -30.74 -19.49 -4.07
C ALA A 758 -30.58 -18.95 -2.63
N SER A 759 -31.68 -18.78 -1.91
CA SER A 759 -31.70 -18.33 -0.50
C SER A 759 -31.03 -16.98 -0.29
N LEU A 760 -31.44 -15.98 -1.09
CA LEU A 760 -31.12 -14.57 -0.90
C LEU A 760 -32.19 -13.90 -0.02
N SER A 761 -31.76 -13.20 1.03
CA SER A 761 -32.62 -12.35 1.86
C SER A 761 -31.85 -11.05 2.16
N ILE A 762 -32.43 -9.92 1.74
CA ILE A 762 -31.93 -8.57 2.05
C ILE A 762 -33.11 -7.83 2.66
N GLU A 763 -33.05 -7.64 3.97
CA GLU A 763 -34.16 -7.15 4.78
C GLU A 763 -33.72 -6.04 5.75
N ASN A 764 -34.56 -5.02 5.94
CA ASN A 764 -34.33 -3.96 6.93
C ASN A 764 -32.97 -3.24 6.76
N CYS A 765 -32.45 -3.15 5.54
CA CYS A 765 -31.15 -2.52 5.26
C CYS A 765 -31.32 -1.09 4.73
N ILE A 766 -30.30 -0.26 4.93
CA ILE A 766 -30.21 1.08 4.34
C ILE A 766 -29.04 1.15 3.36
N PHE A 767 -29.30 1.65 2.16
CA PHE A 767 -28.31 1.92 1.12
C PHE A 767 -28.25 3.44 0.92
N LYS A 768 -27.11 4.08 1.24
CA LYS A 768 -27.03 5.54 1.34
C LYS A 768 -25.87 6.13 0.55
N SER A 769 -26.18 7.14 -0.27
CA SER A 769 -25.19 7.96 -0.99
C SER A 769 -24.29 7.15 -1.93
N LEU A 770 -24.86 6.14 -2.60
CA LEU A 770 -24.17 5.19 -3.47
C LEU A 770 -24.42 5.49 -4.96
N ILE A 771 -23.57 5.00 -5.87
CA ILE A 771 -23.88 5.09 -7.31
C ILE A 771 -25.01 4.11 -7.61
N LEU A 772 -24.95 2.93 -7.00
CA LEU A 772 -25.94 1.89 -7.11
C LEU A 772 -26.04 1.15 -5.78
N GLY A 773 -27.25 1.02 -5.24
CA GLY A 773 -27.49 0.22 -4.03
C GLY A 773 -27.32 -1.27 -4.31
N ILE A 774 -28.18 -1.83 -5.17
CA ILE A 774 -28.13 -3.24 -5.57
C ILE A 774 -28.14 -3.37 -7.09
N LYS A 775 -27.16 -4.10 -7.63
CA LYS A 775 -27.20 -4.65 -8.98
C LYS A 775 -27.66 -6.11 -8.95
N ALA A 776 -28.71 -6.44 -9.66
CA ALA A 776 -29.28 -7.79 -9.67
C ALA A 776 -29.23 -8.45 -11.05
N LEU A 777 -28.34 -9.42 -11.21
CA LEU A 777 -28.07 -10.20 -12.42
C LEU A 777 -28.73 -11.58 -12.31
N ASN A 778 -30.07 -11.62 -12.26
CA ASN A 778 -30.82 -12.81 -11.86
C ASN A 778 -30.75 -14.00 -12.85
N ASN A 779 -30.22 -13.79 -14.06
CA ASN A 779 -30.05 -14.85 -15.06
C ASN A 779 -28.82 -15.74 -14.84
N ASP A 780 -27.84 -15.28 -14.05
CA ASP A 780 -26.55 -15.98 -13.93
C ASP A 780 -26.71 -17.34 -13.22
N LEU A 781 -27.45 -17.39 -12.12
CA LEU A 781 -27.75 -18.61 -11.36
C LEU A 781 -29.25 -18.99 -11.36
N GLY A 782 -30.12 -18.09 -11.83
CA GLY A 782 -31.48 -18.44 -12.24
C GLY A 782 -32.55 -18.47 -11.15
N SER A 783 -32.30 -17.90 -9.96
CA SER A 783 -33.33 -17.66 -8.93
C SER A 783 -33.93 -16.25 -9.05
N ASP A 784 -35.14 -16.08 -8.52
CA ASP A 784 -35.84 -14.80 -8.47
C ASP A 784 -35.29 -13.93 -7.32
N LEU A 785 -35.28 -12.61 -7.50
CA LEU A 785 -34.91 -11.66 -6.46
C LEU A 785 -36.12 -11.33 -5.57
N LEU A 786 -35.93 -11.36 -4.25
CA LEU A 786 -36.88 -10.86 -3.26
C LEU A 786 -36.13 -10.03 -2.21
N ILE A 787 -36.47 -8.76 -2.07
CA ILE A 787 -35.93 -7.88 -1.03
C ILE A 787 -37.06 -7.15 -0.30
N LYS A 788 -36.92 -6.96 1.01
CA LYS A 788 -38.00 -6.44 1.85
C LYS A 788 -37.60 -5.32 2.80
N ASN A 789 -38.47 -4.34 3.02
CA ASN A 789 -38.30 -3.33 4.05
C ASN A 789 -36.94 -2.60 4.01
N ASN A 790 -36.34 -2.44 2.82
CA ASN A 790 -35.07 -1.73 2.67
C ASN A 790 -35.32 -0.28 2.27
N ARG A 791 -34.34 0.57 2.57
CA ARG A 791 -34.33 1.98 2.17
C ARG A 791 -33.15 2.30 1.29
N PHE A 792 -33.41 2.87 0.12
CA PHE A 792 -32.41 3.40 -0.81
C PHE A 792 -32.52 4.92 -0.80
N PHE A 793 -31.47 5.60 -0.33
CA PHE A 793 -31.51 7.03 -0.05
C PHE A 793 -30.32 7.77 -0.66
N GLN A 794 -30.60 8.81 -1.44
CA GLN A 794 -29.56 9.64 -2.10
C GLN A 794 -28.63 8.83 -3.02
N CYS A 795 -29.13 7.75 -3.64
CA CYS A 795 -28.36 6.98 -4.60
C CYS A 795 -28.51 7.55 -6.02
N ALA A 796 -27.51 7.41 -6.89
CA ALA A 796 -27.73 7.70 -8.31
C ALA A 796 -28.75 6.71 -8.90
N SER A 797 -28.66 5.44 -8.53
CA SER A 797 -29.70 4.42 -8.73
C SER A 797 -29.89 3.58 -7.47
N GLY A 798 -31.12 3.30 -7.06
CA GLY A 798 -31.41 2.45 -5.90
C GLY A 798 -31.15 0.98 -6.22
N VAL A 799 -31.96 0.43 -7.13
CA VAL A 799 -31.86 -0.96 -7.59
C VAL A 799 -31.85 -0.99 -9.12
N GLU A 800 -30.94 -1.78 -9.69
CA GLU A 800 -30.91 -2.12 -11.12
C GLU A 800 -31.12 -3.64 -11.25
N THR A 801 -32.15 -4.06 -12.00
CA THR A 801 -32.51 -5.48 -12.12
C THR A 801 -32.50 -5.98 -13.56
N TYR A 802 -31.90 -7.15 -13.77
CA TYR A 802 -31.79 -7.85 -15.05
C TYR A 802 -32.24 -9.31 -14.98
N GLY A 803 -32.98 -9.75 -16.01
CA GLY A 803 -33.29 -11.16 -16.27
C GLY A 803 -34.61 -11.68 -15.69
N ARG A 804 -34.54 -12.47 -14.62
CA ARG A 804 -35.69 -13.16 -14.00
C ARG A 804 -36.48 -12.26 -13.06
N LYS A 805 -37.57 -12.79 -12.50
CA LYS A 805 -38.52 -12.07 -11.68
C LYS A 805 -37.86 -11.35 -10.50
N THR A 806 -38.29 -10.11 -10.25
CA THR A 806 -37.87 -9.31 -9.10
C THR A 806 -39.09 -8.88 -8.28
N THR A 807 -39.06 -9.13 -6.97
CA THR A 807 -40.12 -8.75 -6.02
C THR A 807 -39.56 -7.78 -4.98
N LEU A 808 -40.20 -6.62 -4.87
CA LEU A 808 -39.91 -5.56 -3.91
C LEU A 808 -41.13 -5.42 -2.98
N ASP A 809 -40.95 -5.71 -1.69
CA ASP A 809 -42.01 -5.72 -0.68
C ASP A 809 -41.67 -4.74 0.48
N GLY A 810 -42.44 -3.67 0.62
CA GLY A 810 -42.24 -2.68 1.70
C GLY A 810 -40.98 -1.82 1.59
N ASN A 811 -40.37 -1.68 0.40
CA ASN A 811 -39.13 -0.91 0.26
C ASN A 811 -39.40 0.60 0.02
N GLU A 812 -38.45 1.45 0.37
CA GLU A 812 -38.48 2.90 0.11
C GLU A 812 -37.30 3.31 -0.79
N PHE A 813 -37.59 4.04 -1.86
CA PHE A 813 -36.61 4.70 -2.73
C PHE A 813 -36.80 6.20 -2.62
N SER A 814 -35.86 6.91 -2.00
CA SER A 814 -36.01 8.34 -1.78
C SER A 814 -34.79 9.20 -2.12
N ASN A 815 -35.06 10.33 -2.77
CA ASN A 815 -34.03 11.28 -3.25
C ASN A 815 -32.97 10.64 -4.17
N CYS A 816 -33.35 9.62 -4.94
CA CYS A 816 -32.47 8.97 -5.89
C CYS A 816 -32.57 9.62 -7.28
N GLY A 817 -31.55 9.41 -8.13
CA GLY A 817 -31.68 9.66 -9.56
C GLY A 817 -32.74 8.72 -10.14
N PHE A 818 -32.47 7.43 -10.09
CA PHE A 818 -33.42 6.37 -10.41
C PHE A 818 -33.75 5.58 -9.14
N GLY A 819 -35.04 5.40 -8.81
CA GLY A 819 -35.42 4.51 -7.71
C GLY A 819 -35.17 3.06 -8.10
N LEU A 820 -35.93 2.57 -9.07
CA LEU A 820 -35.77 1.26 -9.68
C LEU A 820 -35.53 1.38 -11.19
N LEU A 821 -34.43 0.80 -11.67
CA LEU A 821 -34.13 0.65 -13.09
C LEU A 821 -34.32 -0.82 -13.50
N ILE A 822 -35.19 -1.05 -14.48
CA ILE A 822 -35.50 -2.37 -15.00
C ILE A 822 -34.89 -2.52 -16.39
N ASP A 823 -33.81 -3.30 -16.48
CA ASP A 823 -33.15 -3.60 -17.74
C ASP A 823 -33.33 -5.07 -18.10
N GLY A 824 -34.23 -5.38 -19.03
CA GLY A 824 -34.43 -6.77 -19.49
C GLY A 824 -35.00 -7.76 -18.46
N THR A 825 -35.56 -7.29 -17.34
CA THR A 825 -36.29 -8.16 -16.39
C THR A 825 -37.69 -8.49 -16.92
N THR A 826 -38.11 -9.75 -16.84
CA THR A 826 -39.37 -10.24 -17.42
C THR A 826 -40.63 -9.95 -16.59
N ASP A 827 -40.56 -10.05 -15.26
CA ASP A 827 -41.68 -9.84 -14.33
C ASP A 827 -41.20 -9.09 -13.08
N VAL A 828 -41.86 -8.00 -12.72
CA VAL A 828 -41.54 -7.17 -11.56
C VAL A 828 -42.78 -6.98 -10.71
N VAL A 829 -42.68 -7.32 -9.44
CA VAL A 829 -43.78 -7.21 -8.46
C VAL A 829 -43.38 -6.22 -7.38
N LEU A 830 -44.12 -5.13 -7.27
CA LEU A 830 -43.97 -4.10 -6.25
C LEU A 830 -45.16 -4.18 -5.30
N GLN A 831 -44.90 -4.38 -4.03
CA GLN A 831 -45.90 -4.46 -2.95
C GLN A 831 -45.51 -3.46 -1.88
N GLY A 832 -46.39 -2.50 -1.56
CA GLY A 832 -46.11 -1.51 -0.51
C GLY A 832 -44.79 -0.74 -0.70
N THR A 833 -44.30 -0.61 -1.94
CA THR A 833 -43.00 -0.01 -2.24
C THR A 833 -43.19 1.45 -2.64
N ASP A 834 -42.45 2.34 -1.99
CA ASP A 834 -42.63 3.77 -2.09
C ASP A 834 -41.44 4.43 -2.83
N PHE A 835 -41.74 5.36 -3.74
CA PHE A 835 -40.81 6.08 -4.62
C PHE A 835 -41.01 7.59 -4.47
N ILE A 836 -40.08 8.27 -3.82
CA ILE A 836 -40.33 9.59 -3.25
C ILE A 836 -39.19 10.58 -3.51
N TYR A 837 -39.49 11.74 -4.08
CA TYR A 837 -38.50 12.77 -4.46
C TYR A 837 -37.38 12.28 -5.40
N ASN A 838 -37.65 11.28 -6.24
CA ASN A 838 -36.66 10.82 -7.21
C ASN A 838 -36.74 11.64 -8.50
N PHE A 839 -35.67 11.63 -9.29
CA PHE A 839 -35.78 12.12 -10.67
C PHE A 839 -36.68 11.18 -11.48
N VAL A 840 -36.43 9.87 -11.42
CA VAL A 840 -37.37 8.86 -11.91
C VAL A 840 -37.61 7.84 -10.81
N GLY A 841 -38.88 7.62 -10.44
CA GLY A 841 -39.25 6.59 -9.47
C GLY A 841 -38.92 5.20 -10.02
N LEU A 842 -39.49 4.86 -11.18
CA LEU A 842 -39.24 3.60 -11.89
C LEU A 842 -38.99 3.85 -13.38
N GLU A 843 -37.91 3.28 -13.91
CA GLU A 843 -37.59 3.30 -15.34
C GLU A 843 -37.49 1.89 -15.93
N THR A 844 -37.92 1.73 -17.19
CA THR A 844 -37.89 0.45 -17.93
C THR A 844 -37.21 0.55 -19.30
N SER A 845 -36.19 -0.29 -19.54
CA SER A 845 -35.43 -0.35 -20.81
C SER A 845 -35.61 -1.65 -21.62
N GLY A 846 -36.36 -2.65 -21.13
CA GLY A 846 -36.58 -3.96 -21.78
C GLY A 846 -37.87 -4.08 -22.63
N THR A 847 -37.93 -5.07 -23.54
CA THR A 847 -39.17 -5.41 -24.29
C THR A 847 -39.92 -6.57 -23.63
N ASN A 848 -41.25 -6.50 -23.58
CA ASN A 848 -42.14 -7.54 -23.02
C ASN A 848 -42.05 -7.76 -21.48
N THR A 849 -41.58 -6.77 -20.72
CA THR A 849 -41.63 -6.75 -19.25
C THR A 849 -43.06 -6.58 -18.75
N HIS A 850 -43.42 -7.27 -17.66
CA HIS A 850 -44.63 -6.99 -16.89
C HIS A 850 -44.26 -6.42 -15.52
N VAL A 851 -44.83 -5.26 -15.17
CA VAL A 851 -44.66 -4.62 -13.87
C VAL A 851 -46.03 -4.54 -13.19
N ARG A 852 -46.13 -5.14 -12.01
CA ARG A 852 -47.31 -5.06 -11.15
C ARG A 852 -46.98 -4.22 -9.92
N ALA A 853 -47.68 -3.11 -9.73
CA ALA A 853 -47.58 -2.30 -8.52
C ALA A 853 -48.88 -2.37 -7.71
N GLU A 854 -48.77 -2.80 -6.46
CA GLU A 854 -49.87 -2.96 -5.53
C GLU A 854 -49.56 -2.23 -4.22
N GLY A 855 -50.42 -1.29 -3.83
CA GLY A 855 -50.21 -0.51 -2.61
C GLY A 855 -48.92 0.33 -2.61
N CYS A 856 -48.36 0.64 -3.78
CA CYS A 856 -47.13 1.44 -3.92
C CYS A 856 -47.44 2.94 -3.88
N TRP A 857 -46.44 3.78 -3.62
CA TRP A 857 -46.64 5.24 -3.64
C TRP A 857 -45.57 5.96 -4.45
N PHE A 858 -45.99 6.72 -5.47
CA PHE A 858 -45.10 7.57 -6.26
C PHE A 858 -45.35 9.04 -5.91
N LEU A 859 -44.50 9.64 -5.08
CA LEU A 859 -44.70 10.99 -4.54
C LEU A 859 -43.58 11.95 -4.95
N ARG A 860 -43.95 13.11 -5.54
CA ARG A 860 -43.03 14.23 -5.82
C ARG A 860 -41.79 13.87 -6.66
N ASN A 861 -41.94 12.94 -7.59
CA ASN A 861 -40.89 12.61 -8.55
C ASN A 861 -40.99 13.52 -9.78
N GLU A 862 -39.91 13.70 -10.53
CA GLU A 862 -40.00 14.31 -11.87
C GLU A 862 -40.81 13.37 -12.79
N TYR A 863 -40.47 12.08 -12.80
CA TYR A 863 -41.30 11.03 -13.39
C TYR A 863 -41.61 9.99 -12.31
N GLY A 864 -42.89 9.72 -12.03
CA GLY A 864 -43.26 8.58 -11.20
C GLY A 864 -42.81 7.28 -11.87
N ILE A 865 -43.24 7.10 -13.12
CA ILE A 865 -42.80 6.03 -14.02
C ILE A 865 -42.39 6.64 -15.37
N SER A 866 -41.24 6.19 -15.90
CA SER A 866 -40.77 6.49 -17.25
C SER A 866 -40.53 5.21 -18.03
N ASP A 867 -41.24 5.02 -19.14
CA ASP A 867 -41.14 3.83 -19.97
C ASP A 867 -41.06 4.20 -21.45
N PHE A 868 -39.98 3.77 -22.10
CA PHE A 868 -39.75 3.97 -23.53
C PHE A 868 -39.97 2.70 -24.35
N ASN A 869 -40.48 1.62 -23.74
CA ASN A 869 -40.69 0.33 -24.40
C ASN A 869 -42.10 -0.22 -24.18
N GLU A 870 -42.51 -1.27 -24.91
CA GLU A 870 -43.87 -1.84 -24.80
C GLU A 870 -44.12 -2.62 -23.48
N THR A 871 -43.80 -2.04 -22.32
CA THR A 871 -43.95 -2.63 -20.98
C THR A 871 -45.43 -2.75 -20.60
N LYS A 872 -45.79 -3.83 -19.89
CA LYS A 872 -47.15 -4.05 -19.39
C LYS A 872 -47.21 -3.64 -17.92
N PHE A 873 -47.95 -2.61 -17.59
CA PHE A 873 -48.18 -2.14 -16.23
C PHE A 873 -49.54 -2.55 -15.72
N THR A 874 -49.61 -3.14 -14.52
CA THR A 874 -50.85 -3.35 -13.78
C THR A 874 -50.77 -2.62 -12.44
N PHE A 875 -51.65 -1.65 -12.22
CA PHE A 875 -51.66 -0.83 -11.00
C PHE A 875 -52.88 -1.12 -10.15
N SER A 876 -52.68 -1.38 -8.86
CA SER A 876 -53.76 -1.49 -7.87
C SER A 876 -53.43 -0.73 -6.60
N CYS A 877 -54.38 0.03 -6.06
CA CYS A 877 -54.20 0.79 -4.81
C CYS A 877 -52.93 1.66 -4.81
N THR A 878 -52.54 2.19 -5.97
CA THR A 878 -51.27 2.90 -6.17
C THR A 878 -51.53 4.40 -6.36
N PRO A 879 -51.22 5.24 -5.36
CA PRO A 879 -51.18 6.69 -5.53
C PRO A 879 -49.96 7.19 -6.33
N PHE A 880 -50.22 8.10 -7.25
CA PHE A 880 -49.27 8.95 -7.96
C PHE A 880 -49.57 10.40 -7.61
N GLU A 881 -48.73 11.02 -6.80
CA GLU A 881 -49.03 12.31 -6.19
C GLU A 881 -47.93 13.34 -6.41
N GLN A 882 -48.32 14.55 -6.80
CA GLN A 882 -47.43 15.71 -6.93
C GLN A 882 -46.19 15.48 -7.81
N ASN A 883 -46.24 14.53 -8.75
CA ASN A 883 -45.16 14.30 -9.71
C ASN A 883 -45.25 15.32 -10.86
N ASN A 884 -44.16 15.60 -11.57
CA ASN A 884 -44.28 16.35 -12.82
C ASN A 884 -45.05 15.51 -13.85
N VAL A 885 -44.62 14.27 -14.08
CA VAL A 885 -45.37 13.25 -14.83
C VAL A 885 -45.62 12.04 -13.94
N GLY A 886 -46.88 11.62 -13.78
CA GLY A 886 -47.24 10.42 -13.02
C GLY A 886 -46.73 9.15 -13.70
N VAL A 887 -47.19 8.91 -14.93
CA VAL A 887 -46.73 7.80 -15.77
C VAL A 887 -46.49 8.29 -17.19
N PHE A 888 -45.27 8.11 -17.69
CA PHE A 888 -44.92 8.21 -19.10
C PHE A 888 -44.69 6.81 -19.68
N THR A 889 -45.36 6.45 -20.77
CA THR A 889 -45.22 5.11 -21.38
C THR A 889 -45.67 5.06 -22.85
N ASN A 890 -45.01 4.20 -23.64
CA ASN A 890 -45.48 3.73 -24.95
C ASN A 890 -45.98 2.27 -24.94
N GLY A 891 -46.09 1.68 -23.75
CA GLY A 891 -46.53 0.31 -23.52
C GLY A 891 -48.02 0.17 -23.18
N LYS A 892 -48.35 -0.74 -22.29
CA LYS A 892 -49.73 -1.13 -21.95
C LYS A 892 -50.02 -0.89 -20.48
N VAL A 893 -51.00 -0.07 -20.16
CA VAL A 893 -51.41 0.26 -18.79
C VAL A 893 -52.78 -0.33 -18.48
N ASN A 894 -52.83 -1.16 -17.45
CA ASN A 894 -54.05 -1.75 -16.92
C ASN A 894 -54.37 -1.20 -15.53
N MET A 895 -55.48 -0.47 -15.46
CA MET A 895 -56.09 0.05 -14.25
C MET A 895 -57.58 -0.34 -14.18
N SER A 896 -57.95 -1.46 -14.82
CA SER A 896 -59.30 -2.01 -14.86
C SER A 896 -59.34 -3.43 -14.27
N PRO A 897 -60.32 -3.75 -13.40
CA PRO A 897 -60.45 -5.10 -12.86
C PRO A 897 -61.01 -6.08 -13.90
N ASN A 898 -61.58 -5.56 -15.00
CA ASN A 898 -62.21 -6.35 -16.05
C ASN A 898 -61.23 -6.79 -17.15
N TYR A 899 -59.99 -6.32 -17.09
CA TYR A 899 -58.94 -6.67 -18.04
C TYR A 899 -57.78 -7.31 -17.28
N VAL A 900 -57.29 -8.43 -17.80
CA VAL A 900 -56.14 -9.14 -17.24
C VAL A 900 -55.23 -9.48 -18.42
N PHE A 901 -53.95 -9.08 -18.34
CA PHE A 901 -53.00 -9.42 -19.39
C PHE A 901 -52.86 -10.95 -19.52
N PRO A 902 -52.65 -11.48 -20.75
CA PRO A 902 -52.43 -12.91 -20.94
C PRO A 902 -51.29 -13.42 -20.03
N GLY A 903 -51.57 -14.48 -19.26
CA GLY A 903 -50.62 -15.05 -18.30
C GLY A 903 -50.64 -14.44 -16.90
N GLN A 904 -51.46 -13.41 -16.66
CA GLN A 904 -51.65 -12.78 -15.35
C GLN A 904 -52.95 -13.24 -14.69
N THR A 905 -53.07 -13.04 -13.38
CA THR A 905 -54.24 -13.50 -12.59
C THR A 905 -55.11 -12.39 -12.03
N LEU A 906 -54.66 -11.13 -12.06
CA LEU A 906 -55.33 -9.98 -11.45
C LEU A 906 -55.31 -8.76 -12.37
N GLY A 907 -56.39 -7.97 -12.33
CA GLY A 907 -56.51 -6.68 -13.01
C GLY A 907 -56.04 -5.52 -12.13
N GLY A 908 -56.15 -4.28 -12.63
CA GLY A 908 -55.83 -3.07 -11.87
C GLY A 908 -57.07 -2.37 -11.34
N GLU A 909 -56.97 -1.56 -10.28
CA GLU A 909 -58.10 -0.77 -9.73
C GLU A 909 -57.68 0.18 -8.59
N ASN A 910 -58.56 1.11 -8.22
CA ASN A 910 -58.44 1.96 -7.02
C ASN A 910 -57.16 2.81 -6.97
N ASN A 911 -56.65 3.24 -8.12
CA ASN A 911 -55.46 4.10 -8.18
C ASN A 911 -55.83 5.57 -8.06
N THR A 912 -54.89 6.40 -7.60
CA THR A 912 -55.14 7.83 -7.40
C THR A 912 -54.06 8.67 -8.06
N PHE A 913 -54.46 9.61 -8.91
CA PHE A 913 -53.60 10.63 -9.48
C PHE A 913 -54.01 11.99 -8.91
N PHE A 914 -53.17 12.54 -8.03
CA PHE A 914 -53.45 13.77 -7.31
C PHE A 914 -52.34 14.80 -7.51
N GLN A 915 -52.69 15.99 -8.01
CA GLN A 915 -51.75 17.13 -8.17
C GLN A 915 -50.51 16.87 -9.03
N ASN A 916 -50.53 15.90 -9.95
CA ASN A 916 -49.47 15.77 -10.95
C ASN A 916 -49.62 16.89 -12.02
N GLN A 917 -48.52 17.40 -12.60
CA GLN A 917 -48.66 18.33 -13.75
C GLN A 917 -49.28 17.60 -14.94
N THR A 918 -48.83 16.37 -15.17
CA THR A 918 -49.43 15.41 -16.10
C THR A 918 -49.64 14.08 -15.39
N ALA A 919 -50.87 13.57 -15.31
CA ALA A 919 -51.11 12.28 -14.66
C ALA A 919 -50.65 11.12 -15.55
N LEU A 920 -51.09 11.09 -16.81
CA LEU A 920 -50.69 10.09 -17.80
C LEU A 920 -50.22 10.76 -19.09
N GLN A 921 -48.99 10.47 -19.50
CA GLN A 921 -48.42 10.85 -20.79
C GLN A 921 -48.17 9.59 -21.62
N LEU A 922 -48.89 9.47 -22.74
CA LEU A 922 -48.99 8.24 -23.51
C LEU A 922 -48.40 8.44 -24.91
N ASP A 923 -47.61 7.49 -25.41
CA ASP A 923 -47.11 7.54 -26.78
C ASP A 923 -47.40 6.22 -27.50
N LEU A 924 -48.46 6.16 -28.29
CA LEU A 924 -48.96 4.93 -28.93
C LEU A 924 -49.21 3.81 -27.89
N ALA A 925 -49.69 4.17 -26.71
CA ALA A 925 -49.88 3.24 -25.60
C ALA A 925 -51.26 2.53 -25.63
N GLU A 926 -51.35 1.36 -24.99
CA GLU A 926 -52.59 0.66 -24.66
C GLU A 926 -53.05 1.06 -23.25
N LEU A 927 -54.32 1.39 -23.02
CA LEU A 927 -54.83 1.88 -21.74
C LEU A 927 -56.21 1.26 -21.43
N HIS A 928 -56.35 0.64 -20.25
CA HIS A 928 -57.59 0.03 -19.77
C HIS A 928 -58.03 0.66 -18.44
N LEU A 929 -59.20 1.32 -18.44
CA LEU A 929 -59.72 2.06 -17.28
C LEU A 929 -61.12 1.61 -16.81
N LYS A 930 -61.86 0.83 -17.60
CA LYS A 930 -63.28 0.54 -17.38
C LYS A 930 -63.56 -0.08 -16.00
N ASN A 931 -64.46 0.54 -15.24
CA ASN A 931 -64.84 0.17 -13.86
C ASN A 931 -63.64 0.09 -12.89
N GLY A 932 -62.57 0.85 -13.17
CA GLY A 932 -61.34 0.81 -12.39
C GLY A 932 -61.41 1.51 -11.04
N GLN A 933 -62.44 2.33 -10.79
CA GLN A 933 -62.56 3.15 -9.58
C GLN A 933 -61.32 4.05 -9.33
N ASN A 934 -60.66 4.50 -10.39
CA ASN A 934 -59.48 5.35 -10.27
C ASN A 934 -59.90 6.82 -10.07
N ASN A 935 -59.08 7.59 -9.34
CA ASN A 935 -59.29 9.02 -9.09
C ASN A 935 -58.29 9.87 -9.89
N PHE A 936 -58.77 10.89 -10.59
CA PHE A 936 -57.96 11.92 -11.25
C PHE A 936 -58.37 13.30 -10.74
N THR A 937 -57.46 13.97 -10.03
CA THR A 937 -57.82 15.15 -9.20
C THR A 937 -56.85 16.30 -9.38
N VAL A 938 -57.36 17.55 -9.35
CA VAL A 938 -56.57 18.75 -9.70
C VAL A 938 -55.90 19.45 -8.51
N GLY A 939 -56.29 19.14 -7.28
CA GLY A 939 -55.83 19.84 -6.08
C GLY A 939 -56.12 21.36 -6.05
N THR A 940 -55.61 22.06 -5.04
CA THR A 940 -56.02 23.44 -4.70
C THR A 940 -55.22 24.58 -5.37
N SER A 941 -54.20 24.28 -6.18
CA SER A 941 -53.17 25.26 -6.61
C SER A 941 -53.42 25.95 -7.97
N GLY A 942 -54.57 25.79 -8.61
CA GLY A 942 -54.96 26.59 -9.80
C GLY A 942 -54.17 26.30 -11.09
N GLN A 943 -53.26 25.32 -11.10
CA GLN A 943 -52.73 24.72 -12.33
C GLN A 943 -53.80 23.81 -12.93
N VAL A 944 -53.99 23.85 -14.25
CA VAL A 944 -54.89 22.94 -14.99
C VAL A 944 -54.06 21.70 -15.35
N PRO A 945 -54.16 20.57 -14.63
CA PRO A 945 -53.32 19.42 -14.92
C PRO A 945 -53.79 18.73 -16.19
N ASN A 946 -52.86 18.11 -16.91
CA ASN A 946 -53.22 17.22 -18.00
C ASN A 946 -53.47 15.82 -17.43
N PHE A 947 -54.73 15.42 -17.28
CA PHE A 947 -55.04 14.08 -16.78
C PHE A 947 -54.56 12.99 -17.74
N MET A 948 -54.76 13.22 -19.04
CA MET A 948 -54.29 12.32 -20.10
C MET A 948 -53.85 13.14 -21.30
N MET A 949 -52.62 12.93 -21.77
CA MET A 949 -52.11 13.52 -23.01
C MET A 949 -51.35 12.49 -23.86
N GLY A 950 -51.30 12.76 -25.17
CA GLY A 950 -50.48 12.00 -26.12
C GLY A 950 -51.31 11.11 -27.04
N SER A 951 -50.88 9.87 -27.30
CA SER A 951 -51.48 9.00 -28.31
C SER A 951 -51.78 7.57 -27.83
N LEU A 952 -52.85 6.99 -28.37
CA LEU A 952 -53.33 5.63 -28.04
C LEU A 952 -53.32 4.70 -29.26
N VAL A 953 -53.05 3.41 -29.04
CA VAL A 953 -53.26 2.37 -30.06
C VAL A 953 -54.73 2.04 -30.26
N HIS A 954 -55.08 1.70 -31.50
CA HIS A 954 -56.45 1.36 -31.93
C HIS A 954 -57.13 0.25 -31.11
N SER A 955 -56.36 -0.69 -30.55
CA SER A 955 -56.90 -1.82 -29.75
C SER A 955 -57.58 -1.40 -28.45
N THR A 956 -57.31 -0.19 -27.95
CA THR A 956 -57.95 0.37 -26.74
C THR A 956 -59.31 1.00 -27.00
N MET A 957 -59.63 1.25 -28.27
CA MET A 957 -60.77 2.07 -28.67
C MET A 957 -61.84 1.24 -29.37
N TYR A 958 -63.09 1.68 -29.23
CA TYR A 958 -64.20 1.12 -30.02
C TYR A 958 -64.11 1.63 -31.46
N LEU A 959 -63.57 0.81 -32.37
CA LEU A 959 -63.58 1.10 -33.80
C LEU A 959 -64.98 0.92 -34.40
N PRO A 960 -65.46 1.85 -35.26
CA PRO A 960 -64.76 2.96 -35.92
C PRO A 960 -64.85 4.34 -35.23
N ASN A 961 -65.23 4.41 -33.94
CA ASN A 961 -65.68 5.65 -33.30
C ASN A 961 -64.61 6.41 -32.50
N ASN A 962 -63.37 5.89 -32.38
CA ASN A 962 -62.30 6.47 -31.55
C ASN A 962 -62.73 6.78 -30.11
N ILE A 963 -63.53 5.88 -29.52
CA ILE A 963 -64.06 6.04 -28.16
C ILE A 963 -63.23 5.24 -27.16
N LEU A 964 -62.82 5.88 -26.06
CA LEU A 964 -62.25 5.24 -24.87
C LEU A 964 -63.31 5.18 -23.75
N ASP A 965 -63.57 4.00 -23.18
CA ASP A 965 -64.51 3.81 -22.07
C ASP A 965 -63.82 4.02 -20.71
N VAL A 966 -64.19 5.13 -20.07
CA VAL A 966 -63.69 5.55 -18.76
C VAL A 966 -64.74 5.38 -17.66
N SER A 967 -65.80 4.60 -17.91
CA SER A 967 -66.87 4.37 -16.93
C SER A 967 -66.33 3.85 -15.59
N GLY A 968 -66.96 4.28 -14.50
CA GLY A 968 -66.59 3.87 -13.15
C GLY A 968 -65.26 4.43 -12.64
N ASN A 969 -64.78 5.56 -13.16
CA ASN A 969 -63.67 6.35 -12.61
C ASN A 969 -64.15 7.74 -12.19
N TYR A 970 -63.36 8.44 -11.39
CA TYR A 970 -63.62 9.82 -10.94
C TYR A 970 -62.63 10.81 -11.57
N PHE A 971 -63.14 11.94 -12.04
CA PHE A 971 -62.34 13.05 -12.58
C PHE A 971 -62.83 14.37 -11.98
N ASP A 972 -61.92 15.19 -11.45
CA ASP A 972 -62.25 16.54 -10.97
C ASP A 972 -62.61 17.49 -12.12
N ASN A 973 -63.45 18.49 -11.83
CA ASN A 973 -63.75 19.64 -12.69
C ASN A 973 -64.25 19.29 -14.11
N VAL A 974 -65.03 18.21 -14.25
CA VAL A 974 -65.72 17.91 -15.52
C VAL A 974 -66.73 19.05 -15.82
N PRO A 975 -66.65 19.73 -16.98
CA PRO A 975 -67.57 20.80 -17.34
C PRO A 975 -69.03 20.35 -17.31
N SER A 976 -69.96 21.28 -17.11
CA SER A 976 -71.41 21.02 -17.04
C SER A 976 -72.02 20.35 -18.29
N GLY A 977 -71.25 20.25 -19.40
CA GLY A 977 -71.59 19.50 -20.62
C GLY A 977 -71.13 18.03 -20.64
N GLY A 978 -70.59 17.51 -19.53
CA GLY A 978 -70.06 16.16 -19.44
C GLY A 978 -68.66 16.01 -20.03
N ILE A 979 -68.11 14.78 -19.95
CA ILE A 979 -66.75 14.47 -20.37
C ILE A 979 -66.45 14.83 -21.84
N SER A 980 -67.44 14.71 -22.73
CA SER A 980 -67.32 15.03 -24.15
C SER A 980 -67.06 16.52 -24.42
N ALA A 981 -67.45 17.41 -23.49
CA ALA A 981 -67.21 18.86 -23.57
C ALA A 981 -65.86 19.28 -22.96
N ALA A 982 -65.17 18.38 -22.25
CA ALA A 982 -63.85 18.62 -21.66
C ALA A 982 -62.68 18.37 -22.64
N ASN A 983 -62.98 17.82 -23.83
CA ASN A 983 -62.02 17.51 -24.87
C ASN A 983 -61.33 18.79 -25.36
N GLY A 984 -60.01 18.91 -25.14
CA GLY A 984 -59.18 20.04 -25.61
C GLY A 984 -58.56 20.95 -24.54
N THR A 985 -58.82 20.77 -23.23
CA THR A 985 -58.14 21.57 -22.16
C THR A 985 -57.53 20.74 -21.03
N LEU A 986 -58.16 19.62 -20.64
CA LEU A 986 -57.68 18.68 -19.61
C LEU A 986 -57.27 17.30 -20.18
N TYR A 987 -57.71 17.04 -21.42
CA TYR A 987 -57.55 15.78 -22.13
C TYR A 987 -57.10 16.12 -23.56
N ASN A 988 -55.90 15.71 -23.94
CA ASN A 988 -55.33 15.95 -25.27
C ASN A 988 -54.80 14.65 -25.86
N LEU A 989 -55.73 13.78 -26.28
CA LEU A 989 -55.46 12.42 -26.77
C LEU A 989 -55.72 12.30 -28.28
N LEU A 990 -54.76 11.71 -29.00
CA LEU A 990 -54.83 11.43 -30.44
C LEU A 990 -54.81 9.90 -30.70
N ALA A 991 -55.73 9.43 -31.53
CA ALA A 991 -55.80 8.06 -32.02
C ALA A 991 -54.97 7.92 -33.30
N PHE A 992 -53.99 7.01 -33.34
CA PHE A 992 -53.23 6.70 -34.56
C PHE A 992 -53.52 5.29 -35.07
N GLY A 993 -53.98 5.22 -36.33
CA GLY A 993 -54.19 3.97 -37.06
C GLY A 993 -52.90 3.55 -37.75
N GLY A 994 -52.57 2.26 -37.72
CA GLY A 994 -51.32 1.72 -38.24
C GLY A 994 -50.92 2.27 -39.62
N SER A 995 -49.63 2.62 -39.74
CA SER A 995 -48.92 3.14 -40.92
C SER A 995 -49.69 4.15 -41.79
N GLY A 996 -49.67 5.42 -41.37
CA GLY A 996 -49.94 6.57 -42.26
C GLY A 996 -51.23 7.36 -42.06
N ALA A 997 -51.98 7.14 -40.97
CA ALA A 997 -53.19 7.92 -40.67
C ALA A 997 -52.87 9.20 -39.86
N ASN A 998 -53.39 10.35 -40.30
CA ASN A 998 -53.45 11.58 -39.51
C ASN A 998 -54.24 11.32 -38.21
N GLY A 999 -53.68 11.64 -37.05
CA GLY A 999 -54.27 11.36 -35.74
C GLY A 999 -55.68 11.95 -35.58
N ALA A 1000 -56.64 11.14 -35.14
CA ALA A 1000 -58.01 11.57 -34.86
C ALA A 1000 -58.21 11.86 -33.36
N ILE A 1001 -59.00 12.86 -32.99
CA ILE A 1001 -59.28 13.19 -31.58
C ILE A 1001 -60.02 12.01 -30.93
N VAL A 1002 -59.52 11.53 -29.78
CA VAL A 1002 -60.17 10.49 -28.99
C VAL A 1002 -61.36 11.08 -28.23
N THR A 1003 -62.51 10.41 -28.27
CA THR A 1003 -63.69 10.79 -27.46
C THR A 1003 -63.78 9.91 -26.23
N LEU A 1004 -63.79 10.51 -25.05
CA LEU A 1004 -64.03 9.79 -23.80
C LEU A 1004 -65.54 9.52 -23.63
N ASN A 1005 -65.92 8.32 -23.17
CA ASN A 1005 -67.31 7.91 -22.94
C ASN A 1005 -67.45 7.08 -21.65
N GLY A 1006 -68.67 7.01 -21.10
CA GLY A 1006 -68.98 6.22 -19.90
C GLY A 1006 -69.60 7.05 -18.77
N VAL A 1007 -70.22 6.37 -17.81
CA VAL A 1007 -70.76 6.99 -16.60
C VAL A 1007 -69.65 7.12 -15.56
N LEU A 1008 -69.33 8.35 -15.17
CA LEU A 1008 -68.35 8.64 -14.13
C LEU A 1008 -68.89 8.40 -12.73
N LEU A 1009 -67.98 8.20 -11.78
CA LEU A 1009 -68.30 8.32 -10.36
C LEU A 1009 -68.68 9.77 -10.04
N ASN A 1010 -69.69 9.94 -9.19
CA ASN A 1010 -70.19 11.25 -8.75
C ASN A 1010 -69.39 11.85 -7.57
N SER A 1011 -68.50 11.05 -7.00
CA SER A 1011 -67.64 11.40 -5.87
C SER A 1011 -66.33 10.61 -5.97
N ILE A 1012 -65.30 11.12 -5.32
CA ILE A 1012 -64.00 10.48 -5.19
C ILE A 1012 -64.19 9.06 -4.62
N ASN A 1013 -63.53 8.07 -5.23
CA ASN A 1013 -63.42 6.74 -4.64
C ASN A 1013 -62.52 6.83 -3.41
N THR A 1014 -63.00 6.35 -2.26
CA THR A 1014 -62.25 6.37 -0.99
C THR A 1014 -61.49 5.08 -0.70
N THR A 1015 -61.68 4.04 -1.52
CA THR A 1015 -60.97 2.76 -1.40
C THR A 1015 -59.51 2.95 -1.80
N CYS A 1016 -58.57 2.59 -0.92
CA CYS A 1016 -57.13 2.86 -1.10
C CYS A 1016 -56.79 4.34 -1.35
N PHE A 1017 -57.74 5.23 -1.03
CA PHE A 1017 -57.60 6.66 -1.21
C PHE A 1017 -57.01 7.28 0.03
N SER A 1018 -55.73 7.58 -0.03
CA SER A 1018 -55.06 8.38 0.97
C SER A 1018 -54.69 9.69 0.27
N LEU A 1019 -55.42 10.79 0.51
CA LEU A 1019 -55.03 12.12 0.00
C LEU A 1019 -53.64 12.53 0.45
N ILE A 1020 -53.25 11.90 1.56
CA ILE A 1020 -51.97 11.90 2.22
C ILE A 1020 -52.00 10.51 2.85
N ARG A 1021 -51.27 9.49 2.34
CA ARG A 1021 -50.63 8.62 3.34
C ARG A 1021 -49.87 9.66 4.14
N ASN A 1022 -49.99 9.74 5.46
CA ASN A 1022 -48.96 10.49 6.17
C ASN A 1022 -47.68 9.70 5.87
N TYR A 1023 -47.03 9.95 4.71
CA TYR A 1023 -45.61 10.21 4.73
C TYR A 1023 -45.59 11.26 5.75
N PRO A 1024 -45.17 10.91 6.96
CA PRO A 1024 -45.11 11.96 7.88
C PRO A 1024 -44.14 12.92 7.20
N ASP A 1025 -44.58 14.14 6.97
CA ASP A 1025 -43.70 15.25 7.24
C ASP A 1025 -43.34 15.19 8.76
N ASN A 1026 -42.90 14.02 9.30
CA ASN A 1026 -42.07 13.81 10.50
C ASN A 1026 -40.69 14.41 10.22
N LYS A 1027 -40.63 15.42 9.34
CA LYS A 1027 -39.80 16.57 9.54
C LYS A 1027 -40.17 17.12 10.92
N ALA A 1028 -39.37 16.77 11.90
CA ALA A 1028 -38.89 17.84 12.76
C ALA A 1028 -38.32 18.91 11.80
N GLU A 1029 -39.12 19.92 11.47
CA GLU A 1029 -38.58 21.08 10.77
C GLU A 1029 -37.77 21.85 11.82
N LEU A 1030 -36.45 21.74 11.69
CA LEU A 1030 -35.53 22.52 12.50
C LEU A 1030 -35.57 23.97 12.00
N VAL A 1031 -36.52 24.76 12.52
CA VAL A 1031 -36.52 26.21 12.33
C VAL A 1031 -35.54 26.81 13.34
N LEU A 1032 -34.31 27.04 12.90
CA LEU A 1032 -33.34 27.83 13.64
C LEU A 1032 -33.78 29.30 13.62
N ASP A 1033 -34.45 29.73 14.69
CA ASP A 1033 -34.88 31.12 14.85
C ASP A 1033 -33.64 32.01 15.09
N PRO A 1034 -33.29 32.95 14.20
CA PRO A 1034 -32.03 33.71 14.30
C PRO A 1034 -32.03 34.81 15.37
N GLU A 1035 -33.08 35.01 16.16
CA GLU A 1035 -33.31 36.30 16.83
C GLU A 1035 -32.99 36.40 18.35
N GLU A 1036 -32.49 35.37 19.03
CA GLU A 1036 -31.99 35.56 20.42
C GLU A 1036 -30.56 35.02 20.63
N TYR A 1037 -29.58 35.84 20.24
CA TYR A 1037 -28.17 35.60 20.55
C TYR A 1037 -27.82 36.10 21.95
N THR A 1038 -27.37 35.19 22.83
CA THR A 1038 -26.43 35.56 23.89
C THR A 1038 -25.11 34.86 23.60
N HIS A 1039 -24.10 35.67 23.26
CA HIS A 1039 -22.75 35.19 22.95
C HIS A 1039 -21.98 34.83 24.22
N THR A 1040 -21.64 33.55 24.36
CA THR A 1040 -20.38 33.09 24.94
C THR A 1040 -19.85 31.93 24.08
N GLY A 1041 -18.55 31.94 23.80
CA GLY A 1041 -17.97 31.34 22.59
C GLY A 1041 -17.94 29.82 22.49
N HIS A 1042 -17.83 29.37 21.23
CA HIS A 1042 -17.19 28.13 20.74
C HIS A 1042 -18.05 27.03 20.09
N VAL A 1043 -19.36 27.18 19.89
CA VAL A 1043 -20.12 26.34 18.93
C VAL A 1043 -21.02 27.27 18.10
N ARG A 1044 -21.03 27.12 16.76
CA ARG A 1044 -21.99 27.82 15.91
C ARG A 1044 -23.13 26.87 15.58
N LEU A 1045 -24.38 27.35 15.61
CA LEU A 1045 -25.57 26.53 15.32
C LEU A 1045 -25.57 25.94 13.89
N GLU A 1046 -24.82 26.53 12.97
CA GLU A 1046 -24.57 26.00 11.61
C GLU A 1046 -23.79 24.67 11.60
N ASP A 1047 -23.22 24.27 12.75
CA ASP A 1047 -22.47 23.03 12.91
C ASP A 1047 -23.33 21.87 13.41
N LEU A 1048 -24.61 22.09 13.75
CA LEU A 1048 -25.54 21.07 14.23
C LEU A 1048 -26.63 20.79 13.18
N LYS A 1049 -26.73 19.55 12.73
CA LYS A 1049 -27.80 19.04 11.88
C LYS A 1049 -28.67 18.07 12.67
N ALA A 1050 -29.96 18.03 12.40
CA ALA A 1050 -30.88 17.06 12.98
C ALA A 1050 -31.56 16.28 11.84
N TYR A 1051 -31.53 14.95 11.93
CA TYR A 1051 -32.14 14.03 10.98
C TYR A 1051 -33.20 13.22 11.73
N PRO A 1052 -34.49 13.34 11.38
CA PRO A 1052 -35.48 12.43 11.90
C PRO A 1052 -35.20 11.01 11.39
N ASN A 1053 -35.33 9.99 12.25
CA ASN A 1053 -35.47 8.61 11.80
C ASN A 1053 -36.93 8.40 11.37
N PRO A 1054 -37.21 7.98 10.12
CA PRO A 1054 -38.59 7.85 9.65
C PRO A 1054 -39.29 6.56 10.10
N THR A 1055 -38.59 5.56 10.65
CA THR A 1055 -39.17 4.28 11.09
C THR A 1055 -39.32 4.14 12.61
N GLU A 1056 -38.73 5.07 13.36
CA GLU A 1056 -38.74 5.10 14.82
C GLU A 1056 -38.96 6.52 15.32
N ASP A 1057 -39.58 6.69 16.50
CA ASP A 1057 -39.75 8.01 17.12
C ASP A 1057 -38.41 8.49 17.72
N ILE A 1058 -37.36 8.64 16.91
CA ILE A 1058 -36.04 9.16 17.30
C ILE A 1058 -35.55 10.25 16.35
N ILE A 1059 -34.86 11.26 16.89
CA ILE A 1059 -34.11 12.27 16.13
C ILE A 1059 -32.62 12.00 16.28
N ILE A 1060 -31.91 11.93 15.16
CA ILE A 1060 -30.44 11.87 15.11
C ILE A 1060 -29.91 13.30 15.05
N LEU A 1061 -29.17 13.73 16.05
CA LEU A 1061 -28.39 14.95 16.01
C LEU A 1061 -27.00 14.63 15.46
N GLU A 1062 -26.52 15.39 14.47
CA GLU A 1062 -25.19 15.29 13.86
C GLU A 1062 -24.42 16.60 14.00
N GLY A 1063 -23.17 16.53 14.44
CA GLY A 1063 -22.26 17.67 14.56
C GLY A 1063 -21.21 17.70 13.45
N LYS A 1064 -20.82 18.88 12.96
CA LYS A 1064 -19.70 19.04 12.01
C LYS A 1064 -18.31 18.95 12.65
N THR A 1065 -18.17 19.01 13.99
CA THR A 1065 -16.85 19.12 14.65
C THR A 1065 -16.74 18.29 15.94
N GLU A 1066 -15.51 18.01 16.37
CA GLU A 1066 -15.16 17.35 17.65
C GLU A 1066 -15.53 18.19 18.90
N MET A 1067 -15.95 19.45 18.72
CA MET A 1067 -16.25 20.39 19.83
C MET A 1067 -17.54 20.07 20.61
N LEU A 1068 -18.32 19.08 20.17
CA LEU A 1068 -19.55 18.62 20.83
C LEU A 1068 -19.34 17.41 21.77
N SER A 1069 -18.09 17.01 22.03
CA SER A 1069 -17.73 15.91 22.94
C SER A 1069 -18.05 16.23 24.41
N ASN A 1070 -18.49 15.21 25.14
CA ASN A 1070 -18.84 15.29 26.57
C ASN A 1070 -19.89 16.36 26.92
N ARG A 1071 -20.79 16.64 25.99
CA ARG A 1071 -21.89 17.59 26.21
C ARG A 1071 -23.13 16.87 26.70
N THR A 1072 -23.83 17.48 27.66
CA THR A 1072 -25.13 16.99 28.11
C THR A 1072 -26.22 17.67 27.31
N ILE A 1073 -27.07 16.87 26.66
CA ILE A 1073 -28.24 17.35 25.93
C ILE A 1073 -29.44 17.20 26.85
N VAL A 1074 -30.17 18.29 27.03
CA VAL A 1074 -31.37 18.33 27.85
C VAL A 1074 -32.52 18.91 27.03
N LEU A 1075 -33.63 18.20 27.02
CA LEU A 1075 -34.86 18.63 26.36
C LEU A 1075 -35.79 19.27 27.39
N TYR A 1076 -36.28 20.47 27.09
CA TYR A 1076 -37.28 21.18 27.88
C TYR A 1076 -38.56 21.38 27.08
N ASP A 1077 -39.71 21.35 27.73
CA ASP A 1077 -40.94 21.90 27.15
C ASP A 1077 -40.95 23.44 27.24
N LEU A 1078 -41.93 24.10 26.62
CA LEU A 1078 -42.10 25.56 26.69
C LEU A 1078 -42.40 26.11 28.10
N SER A 1079 -42.76 25.25 29.07
CA SER A 1079 -42.92 25.64 30.47
C SER A 1079 -41.60 25.65 31.24
N GLY A 1080 -40.51 25.17 30.61
CA GLY A 1080 -39.19 25.03 31.23
C GLY A 1080 -39.03 23.76 32.05
N LYS A 1081 -39.93 22.77 31.90
CA LYS A 1081 -39.82 21.46 32.54
C LYS A 1081 -38.86 20.59 31.74
N GLU A 1082 -37.87 20.02 32.40
CA GLU A 1082 -36.97 19.01 31.82
C GLU A 1082 -37.78 17.75 31.50
N ILE A 1083 -37.71 17.32 30.24
CA ILE A 1083 -38.43 16.14 29.75
C ILE A 1083 -37.48 14.97 29.52
N HIS A 1084 -36.26 15.24 29.03
CA HIS A 1084 -35.28 14.20 28.72
C HIS A 1084 -33.85 14.71 28.88
N ARG A 1085 -32.91 13.83 29.23
CA ARG A 1085 -31.48 14.14 29.39
C ARG A 1085 -30.63 12.98 28.88
N THR A 1086 -29.67 13.29 28.01
CA THR A 1086 -28.69 12.33 27.48
C THR A 1086 -27.31 12.96 27.33
N THR A 1087 -26.26 12.14 27.19
CA THR A 1087 -24.88 12.60 27.02
C THR A 1087 -24.40 12.28 25.60
N TRP A 1088 -23.89 13.29 24.90
CA TRP A 1088 -23.32 13.11 23.56
C TRP A 1088 -21.94 12.46 23.66
N THR A 1089 -21.82 11.22 23.17
CA THR A 1089 -20.55 10.49 23.10
C THR A 1089 -20.07 10.47 21.64
N LEU A 1090 -18.86 10.95 21.36
CA LEU A 1090 -18.31 11.10 20.01
C LEU A 1090 -17.73 9.78 19.47
N LEU A 1091 -17.91 9.53 18.17
CA LEU A 1091 -17.24 8.48 17.38
C LEU A 1091 -16.31 9.15 16.35
N PRO A 1092 -15.04 8.73 16.19
CA PRO A 1092 -14.18 9.22 15.11
C PRO A 1092 -14.82 8.95 13.74
N GLY A 1093 -15.16 10.01 13.00
CA GLY A 1093 -15.77 9.93 11.66
C GLY A 1093 -17.31 9.85 11.64
N LEU A 1094 -17.98 9.71 12.79
CA LEU A 1094 -19.44 9.58 12.91
C LEU A 1094 -19.96 10.47 14.05
N ASN A 1095 -20.01 11.78 13.85
CA ASN A 1095 -20.41 12.76 14.89
C ASN A 1095 -21.93 12.78 15.14
N ARG A 1096 -22.56 11.68 15.60
CA ARG A 1096 -24.03 11.56 15.75
C ARG A 1096 -24.47 11.09 17.14
N THR A 1097 -25.65 11.52 17.60
CA THR A 1097 -26.35 11.00 18.80
C THR A 1097 -27.85 10.91 18.58
N GLN A 1098 -28.54 10.01 19.27
CA GLN A 1098 -29.99 9.82 19.15
C GLN A 1098 -30.75 10.47 20.33
N LEU A 1099 -31.93 11.01 20.05
CA LEU A 1099 -32.93 11.48 21.00
C LEU A 1099 -34.22 10.70 20.79
N ASN A 1100 -34.69 9.97 21.81
CA ASN A 1100 -35.94 9.23 21.74
C ASN A 1100 -37.13 10.12 22.05
N LEU A 1101 -38.00 10.30 21.06
CA LEU A 1101 -39.21 11.10 21.12
C LEU A 1101 -40.40 10.35 21.74
N ARG A 1102 -40.34 9.01 21.93
CA ARG A 1102 -41.41 8.27 22.64
C ARG A 1102 -41.59 8.69 24.09
N GLU A 1103 -40.57 9.30 24.68
CA GLU A 1103 -40.61 9.84 26.05
C GLU A 1103 -41.32 11.21 26.13
N LEU A 1104 -41.65 11.81 24.97
CA LEU A 1104 -42.37 13.07 24.87
C LEU A 1104 -43.87 12.81 24.84
N ALA A 1105 -44.58 13.37 25.83
CA ALA A 1105 -45.98 13.09 26.05
C ALA A 1105 -46.92 13.67 24.96
N ASP A 1106 -46.52 14.74 24.27
CA ASP A 1106 -47.37 15.48 23.32
C ASP A 1106 -46.56 16.12 22.16
N PRO A 1107 -47.15 16.35 20.97
CA PRO A 1107 -46.55 17.22 19.94
C PRO A 1107 -46.42 18.66 20.45
N GLY A 1108 -45.39 19.40 20.03
CA GLY A 1108 -45.19 20.76 20.51
C GLY A 1108 -43.82 21.35 20.21
N VAL A 1109 -43.59 22.56 20.71
CA VAL A 1109 -42.27 23.19 20.62
C VAL A 1109 -41.46 22.79 21.84
N TYR A 1110 -40.25 22.31 21.60
CA TYR A 1110 -39.29 21.89 22.62
C TYR A 1110 -38.02 22.74 22.51
N LEU A 1111 -37.32 22.87 23.63
CA LEU A 1111 -36.08 23.60 23.75
C LEU A 1111 -34.96 22.62 24.08
N ILE A 1112 -34.01 22.44 23.17
CA ILE A 1112 -32.81 21.66 23.43
C ILE A 1112 -31.75 22.56 24.03
N LYS A 1113 -31.27 22.22 25.23
CA LYS A 1113 -30.04 22.79 25.78
C LYS A 1113 -28.89 21.82 25.60
N ILE A 1114 -27.81 22.28 25.01
CA ILE A 1114 -26.53 21.57 24.96
C ILE A 1114 -25.62 22.24 25.97
N MET A 1115 -25.25 21.51 27.02
CA MET A 1115 -24.46 22.01 28.14
C MET A 1115 -23.05 21.42 28.11
N ASP A 1116 -22.06 22.25 28.40
CA ASP A 1116 -20.69 21.79 28.64
C ASP A 1116 -20.44 21.38 30.10
N GLU A 1117 -19.22 20.89 30.37
CA GLU A 1117 -18.80 20.47 31.71
C GLU A 1117 -18.77 21.63 32.73
N SER A 1118 -18.71 22.89 32.27
CA SER A 1118 -18.82 24.10 33.09
C SER A 1118 -20.25 24.57 33.36
N GLY A 1119 -21.25 23.97 32.71
CA GLY A 1119 -22.66 24.34 32.83
C GLY A 1119 -23.09 25.52 31.95
N ASP A 1120 -22.20 26.01 31.07
CA ASP A 1120 -22.58 26.95 30.03
C ASP A 1120 -23.40 26.22 28.96
N TYR A 1121 -24.42 26.90 28.41
CA TYR A 1121 -25.40 26.26 27.54
C TYR A 1121 -25.72 27.06 26.28
N GLN A 1122 -25.95 26.36 25.18
CA GLN A 1122 -26.66 26.90 24.01
C GLN A 1122 -28.02 26.24 23.88
N ALA A 1123 -29.01 27.03 23.44
CA ALA A 1123 -30.41 26.62 23.38
C ALA A 1123 -30.92 26.64 21.94
N VAL A 1124 -31.58 25.56 21.50
CA VAL A 1124 -32.16 25.42 20.16
C VAL A 1124 -33.64 25.13 20.29
N ARG A 1125 -34.45 25.90 19.57
CA ARG A 1125 -35.88 25.65 19.47
C ARG A 1125 -36.11 24.56 18.41
N ILE A 1126 -36.84 23.51 18.79
CA ILE A 1126 -37.29 22.47 17.87
C ILE A 1126 -38.81 22.46 17.89
N SER A 1127 -39.42 22.59 16.72
CA SER A 1127 -40.86 22.42 16.57
C SER A 1127 -41.14 20.97 16.15
N LEU A 1128 -41.82 20.22 17.01
CA LEU A 1128 -42.40 18.93 16.66
C LEU A 1128 -43.86 19.16 16.24
N THR A 1129 -44.09 19.20 14.95
CA THR A 1129 -45.43 19.29 14.33
C THR A 1129 -45.86 17.92 13.81
N TYR A 1130 -47.14 17.59 13.99
CA TYR A 1130 -47.77 16.42 13.37
C TYR A 1130 -48.11 16.66 11.92
#